data_AF-A0A2K3QNV7-F1
#
_entry.id   AF-A0A2K3QNV7-F1
#
_cell.length_a   1.000
_cell.length_b   1.000
_cell.length_c   1.000
_cell.angle_alpha   90.00
_cell.angle_beta   90.00
_cell.angle_gamma   90.00
#
_symmetry.space_group_name_H-M   'P 1'
#
loop_
_entity.id
_entity.type
_entity.pdbx_description
1 polymer ?
#
loop_
_entity_poly.entity_id
_entity_poly.type
_entity_poly.pdbx_seq_one_letter_code
_entity_poly.pdbx_strand_id
1 'polypeptide(L)'
;MAGISPPALNPAPLCTPFGVVGCVDGPGSMSQSQSHAPPQPEAGKAPPSGAEPTAGRRGVAAGYGRSCTNCSRAKRSRTGKECVQMETRRIRHPRVARRPTNMTAKLEAKLNDLVSILNAGQHPGPQRHAIMPSSSQTPMLSSPSSDASSSRPQPSRLDSLAAAAAANPQPGTSFCIGQTPHDDTASHAESGSCCSVRPEPTPEEAETYLSKFRDWLNNFPFMHLPPRLTARDLRQEQPFLWISIMALTSMSLPQQQLLRDRLRAELAKRLVLNHERTMDILLGLVAHLGWASMSAAPGTKPFLILYSQMATTILFEMGLTRAPNEEQQCGLYLRAWSIRPPPKIRTMEERRAVLAFWFCTSVCASFVGKMEVLGWTSHMDDCLAVLEREGEQPLDEVLVALVKIQLIGEEVYKLLQRETVAETGQGPTYMFKAGLQSRLDEIRQRLPPRLHSHDVVQSQMYSVEAQLHSIGLFADQSIPETMRISGKYACTKAARAWFDTFFAMPPIQVPGLPFAFFLSMSQMQAILYRLTTSEDPAWDKEILRNTADILALLDQTIDRLYKVSQVYSLQSDDNDGTVFVKGARVLRNVRNFWEPALSQSLGNKLPTPNAQAMSCSPMEPRMIVEDPLATDTPSLDPNDVAWVTDDPLHRKTFGTPAPPVPRQPSLPSTPSPTMAGKPKVLLLGKINHAHDAWSGIADIAQVLQSKATSRDEFLAECKAGAFDGASVAYRTLDSVAVTGRIDSAVLDVLPRSLKFLCHNGAGYDQVDITACTAYNVRVSNTPTAVDDATADITIWLLIGALRNLPTSMAALRSGTWRGKSLPALGHDPQGKVLGILGMGGIGRNVAAKARAFGMRICYHNRSRLGPELEDGAEYVDFETLLKESDVLSLNLPLNPKTRHIISAPQFAIMKPGIVIVNTARGAVMDEAALVDALTSRRVASVGLDVYENEPEIHPGLLTNESVLLLPHMGTWTKETETKMEEWAISNVRMAVTESKLRSIVPEQTSMA
;
A
#
# COMPACT_ATOMS: atom_id res chain seq x y z
N MET A 1 44.57 2.64 -59.15
CA MET A 1 44.66 3.46 -60.39
C MET A 1 43.26 3.98 -60.65
N ALA A 2 42.99 5.27 -60.83
CA ALA A 2 43.78 6.50 -60.65
C ALA A 2 42.94 7.47 -59.76
N GLY A 3 43.42 8.58 -59.19
CA GLY A 3 44.72 9.26 -59.31
C GLY A 3 44.59 10.67 -59.93
N ILE A 4 45.29 11.66 -59.33
CA ILE A 4 45.35 13.13 -59.62
C ILE A 4 44.22 13.95 -58.95
N SER A 5 44.40 15.12 -58.30
CA SER A 5 45.57 15.79 -57.64
C SER A 5 45.12 16.97 -56.71
N PRO A 6 46.01 17.53 -55.84
CA PRO A 6 45.77 18.69 -54.94
C PRO A 6 46.33 20.02 -55.57
N PRO A 7 46.57 21.20 -54.88
CA PRO A 7 46.61 21.51 -53.43
C PRO A 7 46.03 22.88 -52.97
N ALA A 8 46.38 23.31 -51.74
CA ALA A 8 45.82 24.44 -50.97
C ALA A 8 46.72 25.70 -50.90
N LEU A 9 46.24 26.77 -50.24
CA LEU A 9 47.06 27.86 -49.65
C LEU A 9 46.30 28.65 -48.54
N ASN A 10 47.07 29.28 -47.63
CA ASN A 10 46.67 30.20 -46.53
C ASN A 10 47.06 31.66 -46.93
N PRO A 11 46.72 32.78 -46.21
CA PRO A 11 46.59 32.96 -44.75
C PRO A 11 45.50 33.98 -44.25
N ALA A 12 45.59 34.43 -42.98
CA ALA A 12 44.76 35.44 -42.28
C ALA A 12 45.49 36.83 -42.19
N PRO A 13 45.15 37.85 -41.35
CA PRO A 13 44.00 38.10 -40.43
C PRO A 13 43.42 39.56 -40.49
N LEU A 14 42.46 39.97 -39.62
CA LEU A 14 42.48 41.23 -38.79
C LEU A 14 41.16 41.67 -38.07
N CYS A 15 41.35 42.58 -37.10
CA CYS A 15 40.45 43.64 -36.54
C CYS A 15 39.34 43.36 -35.49
N THR A 16 39.50 44.04 -34.34
CA THR A 16 38.46 44.57 -33.42
C THR A 16 38.31 46.10 -33.62
N PRO A 17 37.47 46.82 -32.86
CA PRO A 17 37.86 47.38 -31.52
C PRO A 17 36.68 47.27 -30.50
N PHE A 18 36.60 47.86 -29.29
CA PHE A 18 37.45 48.69 -28.38
C PHE A 18 37.02 48.35 -26.91
N GLY A 19 37.48 48.92 -25.79
CA GLY A 19 38.46 49.97 -25.48
C GLY A 19 38.05 50.83 -24.26
N VAL A 20 39.02 51.35 -23.47
CA VAL A 20 38.84 52.36 -22.36
C VAL A 20 38.09 51.82 -21.11
N VAL A 21 38.53 51.93 -19.83
CA VAL A 21 39.79 52.31 -19.12
C VAL A 21 39.72 51.64 -17.70
N GLY A 22 40.71 51.57 -16.80
CA GLY A 22 42.05 52.18 -16.73
C GLY A 22 42.96 51.57 -15.65
N CYS A 23 43.31 52.34 -14.59
CA CYS A 23 44.50 52.11 -13.71
C CYS A 23 44.18 52.39 -12.21
N VAL A 24 45.04 52.22 -11.16
CA VAL A 24 46.50 52.54 -10.98
C VAL A 24 47.15 51.74 -9.80
N ASP A 25 48.42 51.30 -9.97
CA ASP A 25 49.58 50.98 -9.05
C ASP A 25 49.54 50.06 -7.78
N GLY A 26 50.76 49.67 -7.32
CA GLY A 26 51.12 48.86 -6.11
C GLY A 26 51.94 49.67 -5.05
N PRO A 27 52.98 49.16 -4.32
CA PRO A 27 53.66 47.83 -4.32
C PRO A 27 54.09 47.25 -2.90
N GLY A 28 54.90 46.16 -2.86
CA GLY A 28 55.70 45.67 -1.68
C GLY A 28 55.32 44.28 -1.11
N SER A 29 56.19 43.44 -0.49
CA SER A 29 57.65 43.52 -0.16
C SER A 29 58.30 42.10 0.03
N MET A 30 59.53 42.01 0.59
CA MET A 30 60.40 40.81 0.76
C MET A 30 59.89 39.76 1.80
N SER A 31 60.45 38.55 2.05
CA SER A 31 61.86 38.09 2.02
C SER A 31 62.12 36.55 1.88
N GLN A 32 63.41 36.19 1.95
CA GLN A 32 64.07 34.85 1.93
C GLN A 32 63.82 34.02 3.23
N SER A 33 64.36 32.81 3.53
CA SER A 33 65.51 32.03 3.02
C SER A 33 65.48 30.51 3.39
N GLN A 34 66.34 29.70 2.76
CA GLN A 34 67.10 28.47 3.22
C GLN A 34 66.43 27.43 4.18
N SER A 35 66.37 26.11 3.98
CA SER A 35 67.26 25.04 3.42
C SER A 35 68.23 24.35 4.42
N HIS A 36 68.05 23.04 4.71
CA HIS A 36 69.13 22.06 4.95
C HIS A 36 68.63 20.60 5.10
N ALA A 37 69.53 19.63 4.83
CA ALA A 37 69.44 18.17 5.02
C ALA A 37 70.87 17.57 4.84
N PRO A 38 71.12 16.23 4.94
CA PRO A 38 70.61 15.19 5.84
C PRO A 38 71.78 14.62 6.72
N PRO A 39 71.72 13.36 7.21
CA PRO A 39 72.81 12.41 6.87
C PRO A 39 72.40 10.92 6.67
N GLN A 40 73.37 10.11 6.22
CA GLN A 40 73.39 8.65 5.99
C GLN A 40 74.83 8.11 6.31
N PRO A 41 75.27 6.82 6.08
CA PRO A 41 74.71 5.69 5.30
C PRO A 41 74.24 4.47 6.17
N GLU A 42 74.69 3.19 6.23
CA GLU A 42 75.81 2.37 5.69
C GLU A 42 75.45 0.86 5.52
N ALA A 43 76.40 0.01 5.08
CA ALA A 43 76.28 -1.38 4.61
C ALA A 43 76.64 -2.48 5.66
N GLY A 44 76.51 -3.81 5.44
CA GLY A 44 75.88 -4.61 4.36
C GLY A 44 76.34 -6.11 4.37
N LYS A 45 75.71 -6.99 3.56
CA LYS A 45 76.09 -8.39 3.12
C LYS A 45 76.51 -9.45 4.18
N ALA A 46 76.21 -10.77 4.11
CA ALA A 46 75.31 -11.60 3.27
C ALA A 46 75.03 -12.99 3.97
N PRO A 47 74.98 -14.18 3.30
CA PRO A 47 73.80 -15.08 3.15
C PRO A 47 73.93 -16.42 3.96
N PRO A 48 73.23 -17.58 3.69
CA PRO A 48 72.17 -17.92 2.72
C PRO A 48 70.98 -18.82 3.21
N SER A 49 70.11 -19.21 2.25
CA SER A 49 69.24 -20.43 2.21
C SER A 49 67.86 -20.44 2.93
N GLY A 50 66.87 -21.10 2.30
CA GLY A 50 65.65 -21.61 2.97
C GLY A 50 64.27 -21.23 2.37
N ALA A 51 63.75 -22.06 1.44
CA ALA A 51 62.34 -22.22 1.01
C ALA A 51 61.53 -21.02 0.42
N GLU A 52 60.83 -21.29 -0.70
CA GLU A 52 59.72 -20.46 -1.21
C GLU A 52 58.39 -20.81 -0.51
N PRO A 53 57.35 -19.94 -0.64
CA PRO A 53 56.20 -20.44 -1.40
C PRO A 53 55.44 -19.39 -2.28
N THR A 54 55.14 -19.81 -3.51
CA THR A 54 53.94 -19.52 -4.34
C THR A 54 53.32 -18.10 -4.34
N ALA A 55 53.25 -17.49 -5.53
CA ALA A 55 52.68 -16.16 -5.74
C ALA A 55 51.14 -16.05 -5.56
N GLY A 56 50.70 -15.08 -4.76
CA GLY A 56 49.29 -14.67 -4.65
C GLY A 56 48.83 -13.75 -5.79
N ARG A 57 47.57 -13.90 -6.24
CA ARG A 57 46.97 -13.07 -7.30
C ARG A 57 46.90 -11.59 -6.89
N ARG A 58 47.23 -10.68 -7.83
CA ARG A 58 47.16 -9.23 -7.63
C ARG A 58 45.70 -8.76 -7.50
N GLY A 59 45.38 -8.08 -6.40
CA GLY A 59 44.11 -7.36 -6.24
C GLY A 59 44.19 -5.95 -6.82
N VAL A 60 43.07 -5.45 -7.37
CA VAL A 60 42.96 -4.09 -7.94
C VAL A 60 42.93 -3.04 -6.81
N ALA A 61 43.54 -1.88 -7.06
CA ALA A 61 43.53 -0.77 -6.10
C ALA A 61 42.18 -0.05 -6.07
N ALA A 62 41.66 0.21 -4.87
CA ALA A 62 40.50 1.07 -4.66
C ALA A 62 40.91 2.54 -4.50
N GLY A 63 40.00 3.46 -4.85
CA GLY A 63 40.22 4.90 -4.74
C GLY A 63 40.46 5.41 -3.31
N TYR A 64 41.00 6.63 -3.22
CA TYR A 64 41.43 7.26 -1.98
C TYR A 64 40.30 7.30 -0.93
N GLY A 65 40.60 6.92 0.32
CA GLY A 65 39.66 6.98 1.45
C GLY A 65 38.96 5.68 1.84
N ARG A 66 39.20 4.53 1.17
CA ARG A 66 38.70 3.22 1.62
C ARG A 66 39.84 2.25 2.00
N SER A 67 39.63 1.45 3.04
CA SER A 67 40.52 0.35 3.43
C SER A 67 40.29 -0.88 2.54
N CYS A 68 41.33 -1.69 2.32
CA CYS A 68 41.20 -2.91 1.53
C CYS A 68 40.54 -4.04 2.33
N THR A 69 39.99 -5.03 1.63
CA THR A 69 39.22 -6.16 2.17
C THR A 69 39.97 -7.00 3.22
N ASN A 70 41.31 -7.06 3.15
CA ASN A 70 42.12 -7.75 4.15
C ASN A 70 42.29 -6.95 5.46
N CYS A 71 42.24 -5.62 5.41
CA CYS A 71 42.37 -4.78 6.61
C CYS A 71 41.10 -4.76 7.47
N SER A 72 39.92 -4.78 6.86
CA SER A 72 38.64 -4.79 7.60
C SER A 72 38.48 -6.07 8.45
N ARG A 73 38.81 -7.23 7.89
CA ARG A 73 38.80 -8.52 8.61
C ARG A 73 39.81 -8.59 9.76
N ALA A 74 40.94 -7.88 9.67
CA ALA A 74 42.03 -7.95 10.64
C ALA A 74 41.99 -6.89 11.78
N LYS A 75 40.99 -5.99 11.79
CA LYS A 75 40.86 -4.89 12.79
C LYS A 75 42.13 -4.02 12.96
N ARG A 76 42.93 -3.84 11.91
CA ARG A 76 44.10 -2.94 11.90
C ARG A 76 43.78 -1.60 11.25
N SER A 77 44.38 -0.53 11.76
CA SER A 77 44.35 0.80 11.15
C SER A 77 45.53 0.98 10.18
N ARG A 78 45.40 1.91 9.22
CA ARG A 78 46.45 2.27 8.26
C ARG A 78 46.80 3.75 8.39
N THR A 79 48.01 4.04 8.83
CA THR A 79 48.57 5.40 8.91
C THR A 79 49.69 5.53 7.89
N GLY A 80 49.39 6.10 6.73
CA GLY A 80 50.34 6.22 5.61
C GLY A 80 50.49 4.93 4.81
N LYS A 81 51.71 4.61 4.36
CA LYS A 81 51.94 3.50 3.42
C LYS A 81 51.87 2.12 4.08
N GLU A 82 52.05 1.99 5.39
CA GLU A 82 52.16 0.69 6.11
C GLU A 82 51.02 0.47 7.13
N CYS A 83 50.90 -0.77 7.64
CA CYS A 83 49.77 -1.23 8.47
C CYS A 83 50.25 -1.84 9.81
N VAL A 84 50.00 -1.14 10.91
CA VAL A 84 50.50 -1.49 12.26
C VAL A 84 49.35 -1.96 13.18
N GLN A 85 49.68 -2.70 14.24
CA GLN A 85 48.74 -3.21 15.25
C GLN A 85 48.65 -2.24 16.44
N MET A 86 47.45 -2.01 16.98
CA MET A 86 47.23 -1.12 18.13
C MET A 86 47.29 -1.87 19.47
N GLU A 87 48.09 -1.38 20.41
CA GLU A 87 48.00 -1.76 21.83
C GLU A 87 47.14 -0.77 22.61
N THR A 88 46.31 -1.26 23.54
CA THR A 88 45.42 -0.43 24.36
C THR A 88 45.94 -0.27 25.80
N ARG A 89 46.82 0.71 26.04
CA ARG A 89 47.20 1.09 27.41
C ARG A 89 46.03 1.79 28.13
N ARG A 90 45.53 1.19 29.22
CA ARG A 90 44.56 1.82 30.13
C ARG A 90 45.27 2.70 31.16
N ILE A 91 44.98 4.00 31.16
CA ILE A 91 45.31 4.91 32.28
C ILE A 91 44.19 4.82 33.33
N ARG A 92 44.55 4.79 34.62
CA ARG A 92 43.61 4.87 35.75
C ARG A 92 43.82 6.19 36.50
N HIS A 93 42.74 6.90 36.82
CA HIS A 93 42.75 7.98 37.80
C HIS A 93 42.18 7.49 39.15
N PRO A 94 42.63 8.02 40.31
CA PRO A 94 42.10 7.64 41.62
C PRO A 94 40.66 8.13 41.83
N ARG A 95 39.86 7.39 42.62
CA ARG A 95 38.55 7.85 43.11
C ARG A 95 38.68 8.41 44.52
N VAL A 96 38.17 9.63 44.73
CA VAL A 96 37.88 10.17 46.07
C VAL A 96 36.54 9.60 46.55
N ALA A 97 36.46 9.20 47.82
CA ALA A 97 35.24 8.63 48.40
C ALA A 97 34.34 9.69 49.06
N ARG A 98 33.02 9.52 48.93
CA ARG A 98 31.99 10.17 49.77
C ARG A 98 31.01 9.10 50.27
N ARG A 99 30.56 9.24 51.53
CA ARG A 99 29.57 8.33 52.15
C ARG A 99 28.15 8.65 51.68
N PRO A 100 27.25 7.66 51.55
CA PRO A 100 25.82 7.88 51.33
C PRO A 100 25.11 8.29 52.63
N THR A 101 23.91 8.87 52.51
CA THR A 101 23.00 9.21 53.62
C THR A 101 21.64 8.50 53.44
N ASN A 102 20.94 8.24 54.55
CA ASN A 102 19.73 7.41 54.56
C ASN A 102 18.55 8.03 53.80
N MET A 103 18.29 7.51 52.59
CA MET A 103 17.09 7.84 51.81
C MET A 103 15.96 6.83 52.02
N THR A 104 16.28 5.57 52.38
CA THR A 104 15.35 4.45 52.55
C THR A 104 14.32 4.68 53.66
N ALA A 105 14.78 5.02 54.87
CA ALA A 105 13.91 5.28 56.03
C ALA A 105 12.91 6.42 55.81
N LYS A 106 13.17 7.32 54.84
CA LYS A 106 12.29 8.44 54.48
C LYS A 106 11.18 8.06 53.49
N LEU A 107 11.26 6.84 52.91
CA LEU A 107 10.23 6.24 52.07
C LEU A 107 9.33 5.30 52.89
N GLU A 108 9.91 4.50 53.78
CA GLU A 108 9.17 3.60 54.69
C GLU A 108 8.16 4.36 55.56
N ALA A 109 8.56 5.51 56.12
CA ALA A 109 7.64 6.39 56.87
C ALA A 109 6.43 6.87 56.03
N LYS A 110 6.62 7.15 54.73
CA LYS A 110 5.54 7.58 53.83
C LYS A 110 4.60 6.46 53.40
N LEU A 111 5.09 5.21 53.39
CA LEU A 111 4.27 4.06 53.03
C LEU A 111 3.26 3.74 54.14
N ASN A 112 3.70 3.84 55.40
CA ASN A 112 2.85 3.57 56.57
C ASN A 112 1.70 4.59 56.72
N ASP A 113 1.95 5.88 56.45
CA ASP A 113 0.90 6.92 56.44
C ASP A 113 -0.25 6.57 55.47
N LEU A 114 0.08 6.16 54.24
CA LEU A 114 -0.91 5.81 53.22
C LEU A 114 -1.72 4.56 53.59
N VAL A 115 -1.09 3.57 54.23
CA VAL A 115 -1.78 2.37 54.75
C VAL A 115 -2.72 2.72 55.91
N SER A 116 -2.34 3.67 56.76
CA SER A 116 -3.21 4.15 57.85
C SER A 116 -4.47 4.87 57.33
N ILE A 117 -4.35 5.61 56.22
CA ILE A 117 -5.49 6.32 55.60
C ILE A 117 -6.48 5.33 54.96
N LEU A 118 -5.98 4.29 54.28
CA LEU A 118 -6.82 3.29 53.62
C LEU A 118 -7.64 2.43 54.61
N ASN A 119 -7.08 2.13 55.79
CA ASN A 119 -7.74 1.30 56.80
C ASN A 119 -8.83 2.02 57.60
N ALA A 120 -8.95 3.35 57.50
CA ALA A 120 -9.97 4.12 58.22
C ALA A 120 -11.38 4.08 57.58
N GLY A 121 -11.54 3.43 56.43
CA GLY A 121 -12.73 3.56 55.57
C GLY A 121 -13.82 2.49 55.66
N GLN A 122 -13.76 1.52 56.58
CA GLN A 122 -14.70 0.38 56.59
C GLN A 122 -15.24 -0.01 57.97
N HIS A 123 -16.53 0.24 58.21
CA HIS A 123 -17.35 -0.47 59.20
C HIS A 123 -18.79 -0.69 58.68
N PRO A 124 -19.54 -1.69 59.20
CA PRO A 124 -20.65 -2.32 58.46
C PRO A 124 -22.05 -1.80 58.83
N GLY A 125 -23.06 -2.18 58.03
CA GLY A 125 -24.49 -2.10 58.37
C GLY A 125 -24.94 -3.23 59.33
N PRO A 126 -26.25 -3.61 59.41
CA PRO A 126 -27.32 -3.34 58.45
C PRO A 126 -28.67 -2.88 59.07
N GLN A 127 -29.68 -2.59 58.22
CA GLN A 127 -31.04 -3.20 58.30
C GLN A 127 -31.92 -2.81 57.09
N ARG A 128 -33.02 -3.55 56.88
CA ARG A 128 -34.09 -3.28 55.90
C ARG A 128 -35.39 -3.00 56.66
N HIS A 129 -36.28 -2.14 56.15
CA HIS A 129 -37.72 -2.45 56.04
C HIS A 129 -38.52 -1.38 55.25
N ALA A 130 -38.99 -1.81 54.06
CA ALA A 130 -40.33 -1.66 53.45
C ALA A 130 -41.27 -0.43 53.65
N ILE A 131 -42.22 -0.35 52.69
CA ILE A 131 -43.56 0.31 52.70
C ILE A 131 -43.69 1.63 51.89
N MET A 132 -44.77 1.65 51.09
CA MET A 132 -45.32 2.64 50.14
C MET A 132 -46.63 3.25 50.73
N PRO A 133 -47.42 4.11 50.04
CA PRO A 133 -47.23 4.83 48.77
C PRO A 133 -47.18 6.38 49.06
N SER A 134 -47.93 7.37 48.52
CA SER A 134 -49.00 7.46 47.49
C SER A 134 -49.29 8.91 47.02
N SER A 135 -49.70 9.06 45.76
CA SER A 135 -50.60 10.13 45.23
C SER A 135 -50.01 11.57 45.12
N SER A 136 -50.57 12.52 44.37
CA SER A 136 -51.89 12.62 43.67
C SER A 136 -51.84 13.44 42.35
N GLN A 137 -52.74 13.11 41.42
CA GLN A 137 -53.42 13.97 40.39
C GLN A 137 -52.53 14.63 39.29
N THR A 138 -52.74 14.50 37.96
CA THR A 138 -53.92 14.42 37.04
C THR A 138 -54.70 15.76 36.91
N PRO A 139 -55.53 16.03 35.85
CA PRO A 139 -55.94 15.19 34.68
C PRO A 139 -56.11 15.88 33.27
N MET A 140 -56.38 15.06 32.23
CA MET A 140 -57.29 15.26 31.05
C MET A 140 -57.04 16.41 30.01
N LEU A 141 -57.47 16.41 28.72
CA LEU A 141 -57.88 15.45 27.63
C LEU A 141 -58.05 16.30 26.30
N SER A 142 -58.40 15.89 25.06
CA SER A 142 -58.84 14.65 24.37
C SER A 142 -58.64 14.69 22.82
N SER A 143 -58.58 13.51 22.20
CA SER A 143 -59.34 12.92 21.04
C SER A 143 -60.05 13.78 19.95
N PRO A 144 -60.47 13.21 18.78
CA PRO A 144 -60.12 11.93 18.09
C PRO A 144 -59.88 12.03 16.53
N SER A 145 -59.59 10.88 15.86
CA SER A 145 -59.90 10.51 14.44
C SER A 145 -59.29 11.31 13.26
N SER A 146 -59.09 10.78 12.03
CA SER A 146 -58.92 9.39 11.53
C SER A 146 -58.34 9.38 10.08
N ASP A 147 -57.98 8.18 9.59
CA ASP A 147 -57.90 7.74 8.17
C ASP A 147 -56.73 8.08 7.20
N ALA A 148 -56.27 6.98 6.57
CA ALA A 148 -55.90 6.79 5.16
C ALA A 148 -54.48 7.06 4.57
N SER A 149 -53.89 5.94 4.09
CA SER A 149 -53.13 5.76 2.82
C SER A 149 -51.80 6.50 2.53
N SER A 150 -50.70 5.81 2.88
CA SER A 150 -49.61 5.40 1.97
C SER A 150 -49.13 6.30 0.80
N SER A 151 -47.88 6.76 0.89
CA SER A 151 -46.84 6.42 -0.10
C SER A 151 -45.45 6.43 0.58
N ARG A 152 -44.50 5.61 0.13
CA ARG A 152 -43.21 5.39 0.82
C ARG A 152 -42.08 5.11 -0.20
N PRO A 153 -41.06 5.96 -0.33
CA PRO A 153 -39.85 5.65 -1.10
C PRO A 153 -39.04 4.50 -0.47
N GLN A 154 -38.23 3.82 -1.29
CA GLN A 154 -37.37 2.73 -0.83
C GLN A 154 -36.13 3.24 -0.06
N PRO A 155 -35.66 2.51 0.98
CA PRO A 155 -34.38 2.79 1.65
C PRO A 155 -33.18 2.38 0.78
N SER A 156 -31.99 2.90 1.12
CA SER A 156 -30.75 2.60 0.39
C SER A 156 -30.05 1.35 0.91
N ARG A 157 -29.13 0.77 0.12
CA ARG A 157 -28.36 -0.43 0.52
C ARG A 157 -27.45 -0.26 1.74
N LEU A 158 -27.20 0.97 2.21
CA LEU A 158 -26.38 1.22 3.41
C LEU A 158 -27.18 1.11 4.71
N ASP A 159 -28.46 1.50 4.68
CA ASP A 159 -29.34 1.52 5.86
C ASP A 159 -29.54 0.11 6.45
N SER A 160 -29.57 -0.91 5.60
CA SER A 160 -29.75 -2.32 5.98
C SER A 160 -28.56 -2.93 6.73
N LEU A 161 -27.34 -2.40 6.54
CA LEU A 161 -26.14 -2.90 7.23
C LEU A 161 -25.97 -2.26 8.61
N ALA A 162 -26.26 -0.95 8.73
CA ALA A 162 -26.26 -0.27 10.03
C ALA A 162 -27.33 -0.84 10.98
N ALA A 163 -28.52 -1.15 10.47
CA ALA A 163 -29.61 -1.74 11.24
C ALA A 163 -29.27 -3.14 11.82
N ALA A 164 -28.42 -3.92 11.16
CA ALA A 164 -28.01 -5.24 11.63
C ALA A 164 -26.97 -5.17 12.76
N ALA A 165 -26.13 -4.13 12.79
CA ALA A 165 -25.05 -3.97 13.77
C ALA A 165 -25.48 -3.29 15.09
N ALA A 166 -26.64 -2.62 15.13
CA ALA A 166 -27.11 -1.81 16.26
C ALA A 166 -28.17 -2.49 17.16
N ALA A 167 -28.49 -3.77 16.91
CA ALA A 167 -29.55 -4.49 17.60
C ALA A 167 -29.12 -5.03 18.99
N ASN A 168 -29.14 -4.16 20.02
CA ASN A 168 -28.98 -4.59 21.42
C ASN A 168 -30.21 -5.41 21.88
N PRO A 169 -30.04 -6.62 22.45
CA PRO A 169 -31.15 -7.41 22.97
C PRO A 169 -31.74 -6.83 24.27
N GLN A 170 -33.05 -6.68 24.32
CA GLN A 170 -33.80 -6.34 25.54
C GLN A 170 -33.91 -7.58 26.47
N PRO A 171 -34.08 -7.40 27.80
CA PRO A 171 -33.73 -8.42 28.78
C PRO A 171 -34.87 -9.40 29.13
N GLY A 172 -34.52 -10.65 29.42
CA GLY A 172 -35.42 -11.67 29.95
C GLY A 172 -34.72 -12.62 30.94
N THR A 173 -35.19 -12.63 32.19
CA THR A 173 -34.94 -13.64 33.25
C THR A 173 -33.49 -14.12 33.50
N SER A 174 -32.85 -13.43 34.46
CA SER A 174 -31.72 -13.86 35.29
C SER A 174 -31.69 -15.35 35.70
N PHE A 175 -30.48 -15.94 35.80
CA PHE A 175 -30.06 -16.72 36.99
C PHE A 175 -28.54 -16.64 37.23
N CYS A 176 -28.10 -16.95 38.45
CA CYS A 176 -26.75 -16.66 38.98
C CYS A 176 -25.71 -17.78 38.78
N ILE A 177 -24.43 -17.43 38.90
CA ILE A 177 -23.27 -18.34 38.88
C ILE A 177 -23.14 -19.09 40.21
N GLY A 178 -22.87 -20.41 40.19
CA GLY A 178 -22.29 -21.10 41.36
C GLY A 178 -22.29 -22.63 41.37
N GLN A 179 -21.08 -23.20 41.40
CA GLN A 179 -20.70 -24.52 41.96
C GLN A 179 -20.93 -25.82 41.15
N THR A 180 -20.10 -26.80 41.51
CA THR A 180 -19.82 -28.15 40.94
C THR A 180 -19.65 -29.13 42.11
N PRO A 181 -19.54 -30.46 41.91
CA PRO A 181 -20.08 -31.37 40.88
C PRO A 181 -20.88 -32.55 41.51
N HIS A 182 -21.46 -33.47 40.71
CA HIS A 182 -21.36 -34.94 40.90
C HIS A 182 -22.11 -35.74 39.80
N ASP A 183 -22.00 -37.07 39.88
CA ASP A 183 -22.12 -38.10 38.84
C ASP A 183 -23.54 -38.50 38.34
N ASP A 184 -23.50 -39.42 37.36
CA ASP A 184 -24.41 -40.57 37.12
C ASP A 184 -25.69 -40.48 36.27
N THR A 185 -25.52 -41.00 35.03
CA THR A 185 -26.37 -42.01 34.33
C THR A 185 -27.60 -41.62 33.49
N ALA A 186 -27.86 -42.53 32.54
CA ALA A 186 -29.14 -42.80 31.85
C ALA A 186 -29.70 -41.78 30.84
N SER A 187 -29.22 -41.92 29.60
CA SER A 187 -30.04 -42.03 28.36
C SER A 187 -31.44 -41.40 28.29
N HIS A 188 -31.64 -40.56 27.28
CA HIS A 188 -32.60 -40.85 26.21
C HIS A 188 -32.10 -40.21 24.89
N ALA A 189 -32.52 -40.77 23.75
CA ALA A 189 -32.10 -40.31 22.43
C ALA A 189 -33.29 -39.74 21.66
N GLU A 190 -33.15 -38.54 21.11
CA GLU A 190 -34.00 -38.02 20.04
C GLU A 190 -33.15 -37.44 18.91
N SER A 191 -33.51 -37.78 17.67
CA SER A 191 -32.85 -37.32 16.45
C SER A 191 -33.62 -36.14 15.85
N GLY A 192 -33.04 -34.94 15.88
CA GLY A 192 -33.62 -33.75 15.27
C GLY A 192 -32.53 -32.84 14.69
N SER A 193 -32.49 -32.68 13.37
CA SER A 193 -31.45 -31.89 12.71
C SER A 193 -31.72 -30.38 12.83
N CYS A 194 -30.79 -29.67 13.47
CA CYS A 194 -30.60 -28.24 13.31
C CYS A 194 -29.12 -27.91 13.53
N CYS A 195 -28.44 -27.44 12.48
CA CYS A 195 -27.00 -27.17 12.50
C CYS A 195 -26.67 -25.88 13.27
N SER A 196 -26.73 -25.96 14.59
CA SER A 196 -26.12 -24.97 15.48
C SER A 196 -24.61 -25.04 15.38
N VAL A 197 -24.00 -24.11 14.63
CA VAL A 197 -22.55 -23.98 14.47
C VAL A 197 -21.90 -23.75 15.84
N ARG A 198 -21.23 -24.78 16.37
CA ARG A 198 -20.66 -24.76 17.74
C ARG A 198 -19.38 -23.91 17.77
N PRO A 199 -19.30 -22.83 18.59
CA PRO A 199 -18.14 -21.95 18.61
C PRO A 199 -16.81 -22.60 19.02
N GLU A 200 -16.87 -23.81 19.59
CA GLU A 200 -15.70 -24.62 19.94
C GLU A 200 -15.94 -26.08 19.51
N PRO A 201 -14.93 -26.77 18.95
CA PRO A 201 -15.03 -28.17 18.53
C PRO A 201 -15.13 -29.11 19.73
N THR A 202 -15.61 -30.34 19.50
CA THR A 202 -15.46 -31.44 20.47
C THR A 202 -13.98 -31.79 20.69
N PRO A 203 -13.61 -32.46 21.80
CA PRO A 203 -12.22 -32.87 22.03
C PRO A 203 -11.64 -33.75 20.92
N GLU A 204 -12.46 -34.63 20.33
CA GLU A 204 -12.05 -35.54 19.24
C GLU A 204 -11.79 -34.77 17.93
N GLU A 205 -12.66 -33.81 17.58
CA GLU A 205 -12.42 -32.88 16.47
C GLU A 205 -11.18 -32.01 16.72
N ALA A 206 -10.94 -31.57 17.95
CA ALA A 206 -9.78 -30.76 18.30
C ALA A 206 -8.45 -31.52 18.10
N GLU A 207 -8.34 -32.76 18.56
CA GLU A 207 -7.16 -33.59 18.29
C GLU A 207 -7.04 -33.94 16.79
N THR A 208 -8.16 -34.13 16.09
CA THR A 208 -8.16 -34.34 14.62
C THR A 208 -7.60 -33.13 13.88
N TYR A 209 -7.99 -31.91 14.27
CA TYR A 209 -7.51 -30.65 13.72
C TYR A 209 -6.00 -30.47 14.00
N LEU A 210 -5.55 -30.77 15.22
CA LEU A 210 -4.14 -30.70 15.60
C LEU A 210 -3.29 -31.73 14.85
N SER A 211 -3.74 -32.97 14.73
CA SER A 211 -3.05 -34.03 13.97
C SER A 211 -2.87 -33.61 12.50
N LYS A 212 -3.94 -33.14 11.88
CA LYS A 212 -3.94 -32.64 10.50
C LYS A 212 -2.99 -31.46 10.30
N PHE A 213 -2.85 -30.57 11.29
CA PHE A 213 -1.87 -29.48 11.24
C PHE A 213 -0.42 -30.00 11.36
N ARG A 214 -0.16 -31.04 12.18
CA ARG A 214 1.14 -31.72 12.20
C ARG A 214 1.48 -32.33 10.83
N ASP A 215 0.50 -32.91 10.14
CA ASP A 215 0.70 -33.44 8.79
C ASP A 215 1.10 -32.33 7.81
N TRP A 216 0.49 -31.15 7.92
CA TRP A 216 0.82 -29.98 7.09
C TRP A 216 2.22 -29.40 7.40
N LEU A 217 2.69 -29.47 8.65
CA LEU A 217 4.05 -29.04 9.02
C LEU A 217 5.15 -29.82 8.29
N ASN A 218 4.91 -31.05 7.80
CA ASN A 218 5.88 -31.76 6.95
C ASN A 218 6.18 -31.02 5.64
N ASN A 219 5.20 -30.28 5.11
CA ASN A 219 5.31 -29.47 3.90
C ASN A 219 5.93 -28.09 4.16
N PHE A 220 5.71 -27.53 5.36
CA PHE A 220 6.23 -26.22 5.73
C PHE A 220 6.50 -26.11 7.26
N PRO A 221 7.67 -26.58 7.73
CA PRO A 221 7.97 -26.70 9.16
C PRO A 221 8.48 -25.39 9.78
N PHE A 222 7.61 -24.38 9.84
CA PHE A 222 7.90 -23.11 10.52
C PHE A 222 7.97 -23.20 12.05
N MET A 223 7.51 -24.32 12.62
CA MET A 223 7.53 -24.63 14.06
C MET A 223 7.56 -26.15 14.30
N HIS A 224 7.72 -26.56 15.55
CA HIS A 224 7.62 -27.96 15.97
C HIS A 224 6.48 -28.15 16.99
N LEU A 225 5.60 -29.13 16.74
CA LEU A 225 4.52 -29.52 17.65
C LEU A 225 4.76 -30.95 18.15
N PRO A 226 5.28 -31.15 19.37
CA PRO A 226 5.62 -32.48 19.90
C PRO A 226 4.43 -33.45 19.82
N PRO A 227 4.62 -34.73 19.45
CA PRO A 227 3.53 -35.70 19.33
C PRO A 227 2.72 -35.95 20.62
N ARG A 228 3.26 -35.56 21.79
CA ARG A 228 2.61 -35.71 23.10
C ARG A 228 1.74 -34.52 23.51
N LEU A 229 1.83 -33.39 22.81
CA LEU A 229 1.05 -32.18 23.11
C LEU A 229 -0.41 -32.40 22.69
N THR A 230 -1.37 -32.20 23.59
CA THR A 230 -2.80 -32.28 23.23
C THR A 230 -3.30 -30.94 22.71
N ALA A 231 -4.43 -30.94 21.99
CA ALA A 231 -5.15 -29.72 21.61
C ALA A 231 -5.63 -28.94 22.84
N ARG A 232 -5.86 -29.63 23.97
CA ARG A 232 -6.15 -28.99 25.26
C ARG A 232 -4.94 -28.21 25.79
N ASP A 233 -3.75 -28.78 25.76
CA ASP A 233 -2.52 -28.13 26.24
C ASP A 233 -2.19 -26.92 25.36
N LEU A 234 -2.20 -27.09 24.04
CA LEU A 234 -1.94 -26.02 23.08
C LEU A 234 -2.95 -24.86 23.21
N ARG A 235 -4.23 -25.18 23.48
CA ARG A 235 -5.27 -24.18 23.78
C ARG A 235 -5.00 -23.38 25.07
N GLN A 236 -4.28 -23.94 26.03
CA GLN A 236 -3.92 -23.26 27.28
C GLN A 236 -2.61 -22.45 27.15
N GLU A 237 -1.61 -22.99 26.45
CA GLU A 237 -0.28 -22.36 26.31
C GLU A 237 -0.18 -21.34 25.17
N GLN A 238 -0.81 -21.61 24.03
CA GLN A 238 -0.76 -20.78 22.82
C GLN A 238 -2.17 -20.60 22.21
N PRO A 239 -3.06 -19.85 22.90
CA PRO A 239 -4.47 -19.76 22.54
C PRO A 239 -4.74 -19.06 21.20
N PHE A 240 -3.86 -18.16 20.73
CA PHE A 240 -4.03 -17.52 19.43
C PHE A 240 -3.59 -18.44 18.29
N LEU A 241 -2.47 -19.14 18.44
CA LEU A 241 -2.07 -20.19 17.50
C LEU A 241 -3.14 -21.29 17.42
N TRP A 242 -3.72 -21.70 18.55
CA TRP A 242 -4.80 -22.69 18.55
C TRP A 242 -6.02 -22.24 17.72
N ILE A 243 -6.47 -20.98 17.88
CA ILE A 243 -7.55 -20.42 17.04
C ILE A 243 -7.13 -20.40 15.57
N SER A 244 -5.87 -20.06 15.27
CA SER A 244 -5.32 -20.06 13.90
C SER A 244 -5.35 -21.46 13.27
N ILE A 245 -4.94 -22.49 14.03
CA ILE A 245 -4.97 -23.89 13.59
C ILE A 245 -6.41 -24.34 13.31
N MET A 246 -7.35 -24.09 14.22
CA MET A 246 -8.77 -24.43 13.99
C MET A 246 -9.33 -23.73 12.74
N ALA A 247 -8.99 -22.45 12.53
CA ALA A 247 -9.46 -21.65 11.39
C ALA A 247 -8.94 -22.15 10.04
N LEU A 248 -7.79 -22.82 10.01
CA LEU A 248 -7.17 -23.40 8.80
C LEU A 248 -7.60 -24.86 8.57
N THR A 249 -7.73 -25.66 9.62
CA THR A 249 -7.91 -27.13 9.52
C THR A 249 -9.36 -27.60 9.64
N SER A 250 -10.29 -26.78 10.14
CA SER A 250 -11.70 -27.18 10.30
C SER A 250 -12.35 -27.59 8.97
N MET A 251 -13.23 -28.59 9.04
CA MET A 251 -13.89 -29.19 7.87
C MET A 251 -15.21 -28.51 7.46
N SER A 252 -15.57 -27.36 8.06
CA SER A 252 -16.79 -26.59 7.74
C SER A 252 -16.43 -25.15 7.38
N LEU A 253 -16.90 -24.66 6.23
CA LEU A 253 -16.68 -23.28 5.77
C LEU A 253 -17.32 -22.23 6.70
N PRO A 254 -18.57 -22.37 7.16
CA PRO A 254 -19.15 -21.54 8.21
C PRO A 254 -18.29 -21.49 9.49
N GLN A 255 -17.80 -22.64 9.95
CA GLN A 255 -16.96 -22.73 11.15
C GLN A 255 -15.61 -22.00 10.94
N GLN A 256 -14.96 -22.19 9.79
CA GLN A 256 -13.75 -21.44 9.45
C GLN A 256 -14.02 -19.93 9.40
N GLN A 257 -15.18 -19.48 8.93
CA GLN A 257 -15.52 -18.06 8.88
C GLN A 257 -15.67 -17.48 10.29
N LEU A 258 -16.47 -18.11 11.15
CA LEU A 258 -16.63 -17.74 12.56
C LEU A 258 -15.27 -17.67 13.29
N LEU A 259 -14.39 -18.64 13.02
CA LEU A 259 -13.04 -18.68 13.60
C LEU A 259 -12.12 -17.58 13.04
N ARG A 260 -12.19 -17.25 11.74
CA ARG A 260 -11.46 -16.12 11.14
C ARG A 260 -11.92 -14.77 11.72
N ASP A 261 -13.21 -14.60 11.98
CA ASP A 261 -13.73 -13.38 12.60
C ASP A 261 -13.37 -13.27 14.08
N ARG A 262 -13.42 -14.37 14.84
CA ARG A 262 -12.86 -14.48 16.20
C ARG A 262 -11.36 -14.12 16.22
N LEU A 263 -10.59 -14.60 15.24
CA LEU A 263 -9.16 -14.32 15.11
C LEU A 263 -8.87 -12.84 14.80
N ARG A 264 -9.67 -12.20 13.94
CA ARG A 264 -9.58 -10.75 13.67
C ARG A 264 -9.87 -9.93 14.92
N ALA A 265 -10.90 -10.30 15.69
CA ALA A 265 -11.23 -9.64 16.95
C ALA A 265 -10.11 -9.81 18.00
N GLU A 266 -9.54 -11.00 18.13
CA GLU A 266 -8.45 -11.25 19.08
C GLU A 266 -7.12 -10.60 18.63
N LEU A 267 -6.84 -10.47 17.32
CA LEU A 267 -5.76 -9.63 16.80
C LEU A 267 -5.96 -8.16 17.18
N ALA A 268 -7.13 -7.58 16.90
CA ALA A 268 -7.41 -6.19 17.25
C ALA A 268 -7.24 -5.94 18.76
N LYS A 269 -7.78 -6.85 19.59
CA LYS A 269 -7.67 -6.78 21.04
C LYS A 269 -6.23 -6.95 21.54
N ARG A 270 -5.53 -8.02 21.19
CA ARG A 270 -4.20 -8.32 21.75
C ARG A 270 -3.10 -7.47 21.11
N LEU A 271 -3.08 -7.37 19.79
CA LEU A 271 -2.00 -6.66 19.06
C LEU A 271 -2.17 -5.14 19.10
N VAL A 272 -3.40 -4.63 18.95
CA VAL A 272 -3.66 -3.18 18.78
C VAL A 272 -4.11 -2.50 20.07
N LEU A 273 -5.00 -3.09 20.86
CA LEU A 273 -5.43 -2.50 22.15
C LEU A 273 -4.44 -2.82 23.28
N ASN A 274 -4.13 -4.10 23.52
CA ASN A 274 -3.24 -4.51 24.61
C ASN A 274 -1.74 -4.32 24.30
N HIS A 275 -1.38 -4.05 23.05
CA HIS A 275 0.01 -3.91 22.59
C HIS A 275 0.90 -5.15 22.83
N GLU A 276 0.32 -6.35 22.86
CA GLU A 276 1.04 -7.61 23.07
C GLU A 276 1.93 -7.97 21.87
N ARG A 277 3.10 -8.56 22.15
CA ARG A 277 4.06 -9.08 21.15
C ARG A 277 4.58 -10.44 21.62
N THR A 278 4.09 -11.52 21.04
CA THR A 278 4.33 -12.90 21.53
C THR A 278 4.59 -13.87 20.39
N MET A 279 5.29 -14.98 20.69
CA MET A 279 5.45 -16.10 19.74
C MET A 279 4.09 -16.68 19.34
N ASP A 280 3.15 -16.81 20.28
CA ASP A 280 1.76 -17.24 20.04
C ASP A 280 1.07 -16.46 18.89
N ILE A 281 1.16 -15.12 18.90
CA ILE A 281 0.60 -14.29 17.81
C ILE A 281 1.43 -14.40 16.53
N LEU A 282 2.76 -14.39 16.62
CA LEU A 282 3.65 -14.49 15.46
C LEU A 282 3.46 -15.81 14.70
N LEU A 283 3.42 -16.94 15.41
CA LEU A 283 3.24 -18.28 14.84
C LEU A 283 1.86 -18.43 14.19
N GLY A 284 0.81 -17.89 14.80
CA GLY A 284 -0.53 -17.86 14.19
C GLY A 284 -0.57 -17.05 12.88
N LEU A 285 0.08 -15.88 12.84
CA LEU A 285 0.21 -15.08 11.61
C LEU A 285 1.06 -15.78 10.54
N VAL A 286 2.16 -16.45 10.91
CA VAL A 286 2.98 -17.25 9.99
C VAL A 286 2.17 -18.43 9.43
N ALA A 287 1.33 -19.09 10.23
CA ALA A 287 0.43 -20.13 9.74
C ALA A 287 -0.60 -19.59 8.73
N HIS A 288 -1.22 -18.45 9.00
CA HIS A 288 -2.18 -17.83 8.06
C HIS A 288 -1.54 -17.34 6.75
N LEU A 289 -0.26 -16.99 6.75
CA LEU A 289 0.51 -16.72 5.53
C LEU A 289 0.94 -18.02 4.82
N GLY A 290 1.37 -19.01 5.59
CA GLY A 290 1.81 -20.33 5.11
C GLY A 290 0.71 -21.09 4.37
N TRP A 291 -0.52 -21.08 4.87
CA TRP A 291 -1.69 -21.71 4.21
C TRP A 291 -2.77 -20.66 3.86
N ALA A 292 -2.36 -19.53 3.29
CA ALA A 292 -3.28 -18.46 2.89
C ALA A 292 -4.36 -18.90 1.89
N SER A 293 -4.10 -19.95 1.09
CA SER A 293 -5.10 -20.65 0.27
C SER A 293 -6.29 -21.15 1.09
N MET A 294 -6.04 -21.75 2.26
CA MET A 294 -7.08 -22.21 3.19
C MET A 294 -7.65 -21.08 4.04
N SER A 295 -6.91 -19.98 4.20
CA SER A 295 -7.38 -18.80 4.92
C SER A 295 -8.29 -17.87 4.11
N ALA A 296 -8.35 -18.02 2.78
CA ALA A 296 -9.18 -17.21 1.89
C ALA A 296 -10.59 -17.82 1.77
N ALA A 297 -11.61 -17.10 2.26
CA ALA A 297 -13.01 -17.51 2.08
C ALA A 297 -13.55 -17.04 0.71
N PRO A 298 -14.56 -17.71 0.15
CA PRO A 298 -15.39 -17.18 -0.94
C PRO A 298 -15.67 -15.68 -0.82
N GLY A 299 -15.40 -14.91 -1.88
CA GLY A 299 -15.64 -13.47 -1.94
C GLY A 299 -14.73 -12.59 -1.05
N THR A 300 -13.83 -13.15 -0.24
CA THR A 300 -12.97 -12.36 0.66
C THR A 300 -11.56 -12.17 0.10
N LYS A 301 -11.10 -10.91 0.07
CA LYS A 301 -9.72 -10.58 -0.31
C LYS A 301 -8.76 -11.07 0.79
N PRO A 302 -7.71 -11.85 0.49
CA PRO A 302 -6.85 -12.43 1.49
C PRO A 302 -5.98 -11.34 2.15
N PHE A 303 -5.95 -11.33 3.48
CA PHE A 303 -5.27 -10.31 4.29
C PHE A 303 -3.73 -10.44 4.32
N LEU A 304 -3.11 -10.93 3.23
CA LEU A 304 -1.67 -11.19 3.11
C LEU A 304 -0.82 -10.00 3.56
N ILE A 305 -1.06 -8.82 2.98
CA ILE A 305 -0.30 -7.60 3.27
C ILE A 305 -0.51 -7.15 4.74
N LEU A 306 -1.73 -7.27 5.26
CA LEU A 306 -2.02 -6.87 6.64
C LEU A 306 -1.33 -7.80 7.64
N TYR A 307 -1.46 -9.11 7.45
CA TYR A 307 -0.84 -10.13 8.31
C TYR A 307 0.68 -10.12 8.21
N SER A 308 1.25 -9.85 7.02
CA SER A 308 2.70 -9.67 6.89
C SER A 308 3.19 -8.40 7.60
N GLN A 309 2.51 -7.26 7.47
CA GLN A 309 2.92 -6.04 8.17
C GLN A 309 2.77 -6.15 9.70
N MET A 310 1.72 -6.83 10.18
CA MET A 310 1.57 -7.17 11.60
C MET A 310 2.70 -8.08 12.10
N ALA A 311 3.02 -9.18 11.40
CA ALA A 311 4.10 -10.08 11.78
C ALA A 311 5.49 -9.44 11.68
N THR A 312 5.75 -8.61 10.67
CA THR A 312 6.95 -7.77 10.56
C THR A 312 7.11 -6.85 11.76
N THR A 313 6.03 -6.22 12.22
CA THR A 313 6.02 -5.38 13.43
C THR A 313 6.39 -6.18 14.67
N ILE A 314 5.81 -7.37 14.86
CA ILE A 314 6.15 -8.27 15.98
C ILE A 314 7.61 -8.72 15.92
N LEU A 315 8.11 -9.11 14.75
CA LEU A 315 9.51 -9.52 14.56
C LEU A 315 10.50 -8.40 14.89
N PHE A 316 10.19 -7.14 14.55
CA PHE A 316 11.03 -6.00 14.92
C PHE A 316 10.97 -5.66 16.41
N GLU A 317 9.78 -5.66 17.02
CA GLU A 317 9.62 -5.38 18.46
C GLU A 317 10.22 -6.49 19.35
N MET A 318 10.18 -7.75 18.92
CA MET A 318 10.85 -8.89 19.59
C MET A 318 12.36 -8.99 19.25
N GLY A 319 12.89 -8.06 18.45
CA GLY A 319 14.30 -8.00 18.04
C GLY A 319 14.75 -9.12 17.08
N LEU A 320 13.85 -9.99 16.63
CA LEU A 320 14.13 -11.26 15.95
C LEU A 320 14.88 -11.13 14.62
N THR A 321 14.90 -9.94 14.02
CA THR A 321 15.66 -9.62 12.80
C THR A 321 17.12 -9.19 13.06
N ARG A 322 17.52 -8.98 14.32
CA ARG A 322 18.82 -8.42 14.73
C ARG A 322 19.60 -9.35 15.65
N ALA A 323 20.93 -9.26 15.58
CA ALA A 323 21.80 -9.97 16.50
C ALA A 323 21.55 -9.49 17.96
N PRO A 324 21.52 -10.38 18.97
CA PRO A 324 21.27 -10.01 20.37
C PRO A 324 22.22 -8.95 20.97
N ASN A 325 23.40 -8.75 20.34
CA ASN A 325 24.39 -7.73 20.73
C ASN A 325 24.12 -6.34 20.15
N GLU A 326 23.23 -6.23 19.15
CA GLU A 326 22.85 -4.98 18.49
C GLU A 326 21.53 -4.43 19.04
N GLU A 327 20.61 -5.33 19.43
CA GLU A 327 19.38 -5.02 20.17
C GLU A 327 19.69 -4.17 21.43
N GLN A 328 20.77 -4.50 22.15
CA GLN A 328 21.26 -3.75 23.31
C GLN A 328 21.78 -2.32 23.01
N GLN A 329 21.97 -1.93 21.74
CA GLN A 329 22.58 -0.63 21.38
C GLN A 329 21.56 0.46 21.08
N CYS A 330 20.30 0.13 20.78
CA CYS A 330 19.24 1.12 20.54
C CYS A 330 18.78 1.87 21.80
N GLY A 331 19.14 1.40 23.00
CA GLY A 331 18.81 2.03 24.30
C GLY A 331 19.57 3.33 24.59
N LEU A 332 19.43 4.35 23.74
CA LEU A 332 20.20 5.61 23.78
C LEU A 332 20.07 6.42 25.08
N TYR A 333 19.03 6.18 25.89
CA TYR A 333 18.74 6.98 27.09
C TYR A 333 19.20 6.40 28.44
N LEU A 334 19.67 5.14 28.52
CA LEU A 334 19.93 4.47 29.81
C LEU A 334 21.41 4.12 30.10
N ARG A 335 22.36 4.88 29.53
CA ARG A 335 23.81 4.74 29.82
C ARG A 335 24.24 5.03 31.27
N ALA A 336 23.32 5.46 32.15
CA ALA A 336 23.64 5.80 33.54
C ALA A 336 23.92 4.57 34.44
N TRP A 337 23.41 3.39 34.11
CA TRP A 337 23.51 2.18 34.94
C TRP A 337 24.38 1.12 34.27
N SER A 338 25.46 0.71 34.92
CA SER A 338 26.53 -0.12 34.31
C SER A 338 26.26 -1.63 34.32
N ILE A 339 24.99 -2.05 34.25
CA ILE A 339 24.58 -3.45 34.18
C ILE A 339 24.14 -3.74 32.75
N ARG A 340 24.97 -4.48 31.99
CA ARG A 340 24.51 -5.11 30.75
C ARG A 340 23.90 -6.46 31.10
N PRO A 341 22.63 -6.75 30.73
CA PRO A 341 22.14 -8.12 30.79
C PRO A 341 22.95 -9.00 29.83
N PRO A 342 23.06 -10.32 30.09
CA PRO A 342 23.65 -11.23 29.12
C PRO A 342 22.88 -11.20 27.79
N PRO A 343 23.52 -11.44 26.65
CA PRO A 343 22.83 -11.49 25.37
C PRO A 343 21.80 -12.63 25.38
N LYS A 344 20.55 -12.32 24.99
CA LYS A 344 19.49 -13.33 24.88
C LYS A 344 19.89 -14.36 23.81
N ILE A 345 19.98 -15.63 24.20
CA ILE A 345 20.17 -16.73 23.25
C ILE A 345 18.84 -16.96 22.53
N ARG A 346 18.84 -16.94 21.19
CA ARG A 346 17.64 -17.21 20.39
C ARG A 346 17.28 -18.69 20.41
N THR A 347 16.01 -19.01 20.65
CA THR A 347 15.51 -20.40 20.64
C THR A 347 15.46 -20.97 19.22
N MET A 348 15.39 -22.29 19.06
CA MET A 348 15.22 -22.92 17.74
C MET A 348 13.87 -22.54 17.10
N GLU A 349 12.81 -22.36 17.89
CA GLU A 349 11.52 -21.85 17.42
C GLU A 349 11.61 -20.40 16.90
N GLU A 350 12.27 -19.49 17.63
CA GLU A 350 12.52 -18.11 17.18
C GLU A 350 13.27 -18.09 15.83
N ARG A 351 14.19 -19.02 15.61
CA ARG A 351 14.96 -19.18 14.36
C ARG A 351 14.10 -19.71 13.21
N ARG A 352 13.27 -20.73 13.44
CA ARG A 352 12.34 -21.26 12.44
C ARG A 352 11.33 -20.19 12.02
N ALA A 353 10.73 -19.50 12.98
CA ALA A 353 9.70 -18.50 12.74
C ALA A 353 10.19 -17.33 11.86
N VAL A 354 11.38 -16.76 12.15
CA VAL A 354 11.90 -15.64 11.34
C VAL A 354 12.30 -16.06 9.92
N LEU A 355 12.86 -17.26 9.75
CA LEU A 355 13.27 -17.78 8.44
C LEU A 355 12.06 -18.21 7.58
N ALA A 356 11.05 -18.84 8.19
CA ALA A 356 9.81 -19.20 7.52
C ALA A 356 8.98 -17.96 7.14
N PHE A 357 8.92 -16.95 8.01
CA PHE A 357 8.27 -15.67 7.67
C PHE A 357 9.01 -14.95 6.53
N TRP A 358 10.34 -14.95 6.54
CA TRP A 358 11.13 -14.43 5.41
C TRP A 358 10.78 -15.16 4.11
N PHE A 359 10.74 -16.50 4.11
CA PHE A 359 10.34 -17.30 2.95
C PHE A 359 8.93 -16.93 2.45
N CYS A 360 7.94 -16.87 3.35
CA CYS A 360 6.57 -16.47 3.00
C CYS A 360 6.53 -15.06 2.38
N THR A 361 7.25 -14.08 2.94
CA THR A 361 7.23 -12.70 2.43
C THR A 361 7.97 -12.56 1.09
N SER A 362 9.11 -13.23 0.91
CA SER A 362 9.84 -13.27 -0.37
C SER A 362 8.97 -13.88 -1.50
N VAL A 363 8.37 -15.05 -1.27
CA VAL A 363 7.52 -15.69 -2.30
C VAL A 363 6.25 -14.87 -2.57
N CYS A 364 5.57 -14.34 -1.54
CA CYS A 364 4.36 -13.54 -1.76
C CYS A 364 4.65 -12.22 -2.49
N ALA A 365 5.75 -11.53 -2.19
CA ALA A 365 6.14 -10.32 -2.93
C ALA A 365 6.40 -10.61 -4.42
N SER A 366 6.97 -11.77 -4.74
CA SER A 366 7.21 -12.21 -6.12
C SER A 366 5.94 -12.36 -6.98
N PHE A 367 4.76 -12.33 -6.35
CA PHE A 367 3.45 -12.40 -7.00
C PHE A 367 2.62 -11.11 -6.83
N VAL A 368 2.57 -10.54 -5.62
CA VAL A 368 1.69 -9.40 -5.30
C VAL A 368 2.24 -8.06 -5.79
N GLY A 369 3.56 -7.93 -6.00
CA GLY A 369 4.23 -6.74 -6.56
C GLY A 369 4.19 -5.45 -5.70
N LYS A 370 3.23 -5.33 -4.79
CA LYS A 370 2.96 -4.18 -3.90
C LYS A 370 3.31 -4.47 -2.44
N MET A 371 3.94 -5.62 -2.17
CA MET A 371 4.24 -6.13 -0.83
C MET A 371 5.74 -6.09 -0.59
N GLU A 372 6.18 -5.47 0.50
CA GLU A 372 7.60 -5.43 0.89
C GLU A 372 8.07 -6.80 1.39
N VAL A 373 9.24 -7.24 0.92
CA VAL A 373 9.94 -8.42 1.44
C VAL A 373 10.62 -8.05 2.75
N LEU A 374 10.59 -8.93 3.76
CA LEU A 374 11.41 -8.74 4.94
C LEU A 374 12.90 -8.75 4.55
N GLY A 375 13.62 -7.66 4.82
CA GLY A 375 15.03 -7.57 4.45
C GLY A 375 15.88 -8.68 5.09
N TRP A 376 16.58 -9.46 4.28
CA TRP A 376 17.51 -10.49 4.77
C TRP A 376 18.64 -9.84 5.58
N THR A 377 18.97 -10.40 6.75
CA THR A 377 19.99 -9.86 7.65
C THR A 377 21.07 -10.90 7.95
N SER A 378 22.26 -10.45 8.36
CA SER A 378 23.32 -11.36 8.82
C SER A 378 22.91 -12.18 10.06
N HIS A 379 21.87 -11.77 10.79
CA HIS A 379 21.30 -12.61 11.85
C HIS A 379 20.49 -13.77 11.28
N MET A 380 19.85 -13.62 10.12
CA MET A 380 19.19 -14.73 9.42
C MET A 380 20.22 -15.72 8.87
N ASP A 381 21.38 -15.26 8.41
CA ASP A 381 22.53 -16.14 8.10
C ASP A 381 22.95 -16.97 9.33
N ASP A 382 23.12 -16.33 10.50
CA ASP A 382 23.42 -17.02 11.76
C ASP A 382 22.31 -18.04 12.13
N CYS A 383 21.04 -17.69 11.93
CA CYS A 383 19.91 -18.57 12.21
C CYS A 383 19.89 -19.79 11.28
N LEU A 384 20.10 -19.59 9.98
CA LEU A 384 20.13 -20.64 8.98
C LEU A 384 21.31 -21.61 9.23
N ALA A 385 22.49 -21.07 9.54
CA ALA A 385 23.69 -21.84 9.85
C ALA A 385 23.63 -22.55 11.22
N VAL A 386 22.78 -22.09 12.16
CA VAL A 386 22.48 -22.81 13.40
C VAL A 386 21.49 -23.95 13.13
N LEU A 387 20.37 -23.71 12.42
CA LEU A 387 19.43 -24.79 12.08
C LEU A 387 20.11 -25.92 11.30
N GLU A 388 20.94 -25.59 10.30
CA GLU A 388 21.66 -26.60 9.50
C GLU A 388 22.70 -27.39 10.30
N ARG A 389 23.37 -26.77 11.28
CA ARG A 389 24.41 -27.44 12.08
C ARG A 389 23.85 -28.25 13.25
N GLU A 390 22.84 -27.72 13.93
CA GLU A 390 22.38 -28.24 15.23
C GLU A 390 21.10 -29.07 15.12
N GLY A 391 20.29 -28.89 14.07
CA GLY A 391 19.25 -29.83 13.61
C GLY A 391 18.44 -30.51 14.71
N GLU A 392 17.65 -29.75 15.47
CA GLU A 392 16.88 -30.26 16.61
C GLU A 392 15.79 -31.25 16.16
N GLN A 393 15.25 -31.08 14.93
CA GLN A 393 14.20 -31.93 14.38
C GLN A 393 14.48 -32.31 12.92
N PRO A 394 14.09 -33.52 12.44
CA PRO A 394 14.31 -33.93 11.04
C PRO A 394 13.68 -33.01 9.98
N LEU A 395 12.64 -32.26 10.35
CA LEU A 395 11.98 -31.28 9.48
C LEU A 395 12.76 -29.96 9.34
N ASP A 396 13.79 -29.71 10.17
CA ASP A 396 14.66 -28.54 10.03
C ASP A 396 15.40 -28.56 8.69
N GLU A 397 15.77 -29.76 8.19
CA GLU A 397 16.36 -29.97 6.86
C GLU A 397 15.47 -29.40 5.74
N VAL A 398 14.15 -29.55 5.85
CA VAL A 398 13.16 -29.08 4.86
C VAL A 398 13.12 -27.55 4.83
N LEU A 399 13.02 -26.90 6.00
CA LEU A 399 13.01 -25.43 6.08
C LEU A 399 14.35 -24.84 5.60
N VAL A 400 15.47 -25.43 6.00
CA VAL A 400 16.81 -25.02 5.53
C VAL A 400 16.91 -25.13 4.01
N ALA A 401 16.43 -26.22 3.40
CA ALA A 401 16.42 -26.39 1.95
C ALA A 401 15.54 -25.34 1.24
N LEU A 402 14.28 -25.16 1.68
CA LEU A 402 13.35 -24.17 1.11
C LEU A 402 13.91 -22.74 1.17
N VAL A 403 14.49 -22.34 2.31
CA VAL A 403 15.11 -21.02 2.47
C VAL A 403 16.33 -20.86 1.57
N LYS A 404 17.22 -21.87 1.49
CA LYS A 404 18.41 -21.81 0.61
C LYS A 404 18.05 -21.71 -0.87
N ILE A 405 17.04 -22.44 -1.33
CA ILE A 405 16.54 -22.35 -2.71
C ILE A 405 15.94 -20.95 -2.93
N GLN A 406 15.13 -20.45 -1.99
CA GLN A 406 14.49 -19.15 -2.13
C GLN A 406 15.46 -17.96 -2.03
N LEU A 407 16.62 -18.09 -1.38
CA LEU A 407 17.68 -17.06 -1.43
C LEU A 407 18.19 -16.83 -2.87
N ILE A 408 18.23 -17.88 -3.69
CA ILE A 408 18.51 -17.75 -5.13
C ILE A 408 17.28 -17.19 -5.86
N GLY A 409 16.07 -17.65 -5.52
CA GLY A 409 14.81 -17.12 -6.07
C GLY A 409 14.63 -15.60 -5.87
N GLU A 410 15.02 -15.08 -4.71
CA GLU A 410 15.00 -13.65 -4.36
C GLU A 410 16.01 -12.83 -5.20
N GLU A 411 17.18 -13.38 -5.51
CA GLU A 411 18.15 -12.75 -6.43
C GLU A 411 17.65 -12.80 -7.90
N VAL A 412 17.08 -13.92 -8.33
CA VAL A 412 16.45 -14.10 -9.64
C VAL A 412 15.29 -13.11 -9.83
N TYR A 413 14.39 -13.00 -8.85
CA TYR A 413 13.27 -12.06 -8.86
C TYR A 413 13.72 -10.60 -9.00
N LYS A 414 14.80 -10.21 -8.31
CA LYS A 414 15.38 -8.85 -8.42
C LYS A 414 15.99 -8.57 -9.79
N LEU A 415 16.45 -9.57 -10.53
CA LEU A 415 16.88 -9.40 -11.92
C LEU A 415 15.67 -9.26 -12.86
N LEU A 416 14.63 -10.07 -12.68
CA LEU A 416 13.37 -9.97 -13.44
C LEU A 416 12.62 -8.64 -13.20
N GLN A 417 12.67 -8.08 -11.99
CA GLN A 417 12.17 -6.72 -11.73
C GLN A 417 12.96 -5.65 -12.50
N ARG A 418 14.30 -5.73 -12.55
CA ARG A 418 15.15 -4.79 -13.30
C ARG A 418 14.93 -4.85 -14.81
N GLU A 419 14.51 -5.99 -15.34
CA GLU A 419 14.07 -6.12 -16.73
C GLU A 419 12.75 -5.38 -17.01
N THR A 420 11.93 -5.16 -15.99
CA THR A 420 10.62 -4.49 -16.09
C THR A 420 10.73 -2.97 -15.87
N VAL A 421 11.65 -2.54 -15.00
CA VAL A 421 11.95 -1.13 -14.72
C VAL A 421 13.13 -0.67 -15.56
N ALA A 422 12.86 0.09 -16.63
CA ALA A 422 13.86 0.50 -17.63
C ALA A 422 14.85 1.57 -17.12
N GLU A 423 15.71 1.21 -16.17
CA GLU A 423 16.79 2.06 -15.66
C GLU A 423 17.95 2.15 -16.67
N THR A 424 18.09 3.30 -17.31
CA THR A 424 19.16 3.58 -18.27
C THR A 424 20.54 3.57 -17.59
N GLY A 425 21.35 2.54 -17.86
CA GLY A 425 22.76 2.46 -17.46
C GLY A 425 23.18 1.19 -16.73
N GLN A 426 22.26 0.27 -16.40
CA GLN A 426 22.63 -1.05 -15.87
C GLN A 426 23.05 -2.02 -17.00
N GLY A 427 23.96 -2.95 -16.68
CA GLY A 427 24.43 -3.99 -17.62
C GLY A 427 23.45 -5.17 -17.73
N PRO A 428 23.58 -6.00 -18.79
CA PRO A 428 22.63 -7.09 -19.10
C PRO A 428 22.49 -8.11 -17.97
N THR A 429 21.25 -8.43 -17.59
CA THR A 429 20.91 -9.31 -16.45
C THR A 429 21.28 -10.77 -16.69
N TYR A 430 21.26 -11.23 -17.95
CA TYR A 430 21.61 -12.62 -18.30
C TYR A 430 23.05 -13.00 -17.90
N MET A 431 23.95 -12.02 -17.68
CA MET A 431 25.32 -12.26 -17.25
C MET A 431 25.42 -12.93 -15.86
N PHE A 432 24.43 -12.75 -14.99
CA PHE A 432 24.42 -13.37 -13.65
C PHE A 432 23.93 -14.83 -13.65
N LYS A 433 23.25 -15.25 -14.73
CA LYS A 433 22.55 -16.53 -14.87
C LYS A 433 23.43 -17.76 -14.58
N ALA A 434 24.65 -17.80 -15.10
CA ALA A 434 25.58 -18.91 -14.89
C ALA A 434 26.07 -19.03 -13.44
N GLY A 435 26.25 -17.91 -12.75
CA GLY A 435 26.65 -17.90 -11.34
C GLY A 435 25.52 -18.33 -10.40
N LEU A 436 24.28 -17.93 -10.72
CA LEU A 436 23.08 -18.39 -10.01
C LEU A 436 22.84 -19.89 -10.24
N GLN A 437 22.98 -20.38 -11.48
CA GLN A 437 22.82 -21.80 -11.82
C GLN A 437 23.80 -22.66 -11.01
N SER A 438 25.09 -22.30 -11.01
CA SER A 438 26.11 -23.04 -10.28
C SER A 438 25.84 -23.12 -8.77
N ARG A 439 25.18 -22.11 -8.18
CA ARG A 439 24.76 -22.13 -6.77
C ARG A 439 23.52 -23.00 -6.54
N LEU A 440 22.58 -23.00 -7.48
CA LEU A 440 21.37 -23.82 -7.40
C LEU A 440 21.72 -25.31 -7.52
N ASP A 441 22.62 -25.66 -8.44
CA ASP A 441 23.14 -27.03 -8.57
C ASP A 441 24.05 -27.44 -7.40
N GLU A 442 24.78 -26.51 -6.78
CA GLU A 442 25.53 -26.76 -5.53
C GLU A 442 24.59 -27.07 -4.35
N ILE A 443 23.43 -26.42 -4.24
CA ILE A 443 22.39 -26.78 -3.27
C ILE A 443 21.80 -28.15 -3.60
N ARG A 444 21.39 -28.37 -4.86
CA ARG A 444 20.82 -29.63 -5.35
C ARG A 444 21.72 -30.83 -5.04
N GLN A 445 23.02 -30.72 -5.30
CA GLN A 445 24.02 -31.77 -4.99
C GLN A 445 24.26 -32.00 -3.49
N ARG A 446 23.90 -31.04 -2.62
CA ARG A 446 24.05 -31.13 -1.16
C ARG A 446 22.76 -31.41 -0.41
N LEU A 447 21.62 -31.57 -1.09
CA LEU A 447 20.38 -31.98 -0.44
C LEU A 447 20.56 -33.35 0.24
N PRO A 448 20.05 -33.54 1.47
CA PRO A 448 19.94 -34.87 2.07
C PRO A 448 19.19 -35.84 1.14
N PRO A 449 19.51 -37.14 1.11
CA PRO A 449 18.85 -38.11 0.23
C PRO A 449 17.31 -38.14 0.41
N ARG A 450 16.80 -37.84 1.61
CA ARG A 450 15.37 -37.75 1.91
C ARG A 450 14.66 -36.60 1.18
N LEU A 451 15.36 -35.50 0.90
CA LEU A 451 14.78 -34.32 0.24
C LEU A 451 14.76 -34.43 -1.28
N HIS A 452 15.46 -35.41 -1.86
CA HIS A 452 15.41 -35.70 -3.30
C HIS A 452 14.01 -36.19 -3.75
N SER A 453 13.25 -36.81 -2.85
CA SER A 453 11.87 -37.26 -3.07
C SER A 453 10.84 -36.46 -2.24
N HIS A 454 11.17 -35.24 -1.80
CA HIS A 454 10.25 -34.37 -1.06
C HIS A 454 9.62 -33.37 -2.02
N ASP A 455 8.35 -33.57 -2.35
CA ASP A 455 7.66 -32.89 -3.46
C ASP A 455 7.73 -31.36 -3.35
N VAL A 456 7.52 -30.78 -2.16
CA VAL A 456 7.54 -29.32 -1.96
C VAL A 456 8.95 -28.75 -2.20
N VAL A 457 10.00 -29.46 -1.78
CA VAL A 457 11.39 -29.04 -2.00
C VAL A 457 11.76 -29.12 -3.48
N GLN A 458 11.33 -30.19 -4.17
CA GLN A 458 11.57 -30.35 -5.62
C GLN A 458 10.78 -29.33 -6.46
N SER A 459 9.50 -29.09 -6.15
CA SER A 459 8.71 -28.04 -6.80
C SER A 459 9.29 -26.63 -6.55
N GLN A 460 9.80 -26.33 -5.36
CA GLN A 460 10.50 -25.05 -5.13
C GLN A 460 11.78 -24.94 -5.96
N MET A 461 12.56 -26.04 -6.06
CA MET A 461 13.75 -26.13 -6.91
C MET A 461 13.42 -25.87 -8.39
N TYR A 462 12.43 -26.57 -8.94
CA TYR A 462 12.01 -26.40 -10.33
C TYR A 462 11.40 -25.01 -10.61
N SER A 463 10.71 -24.42 -9.64
CA SER A 463 10.19 -23.04 -9.76
C SER A 463 11.33 -22.03 -9.91
N VAL A 464 12.32 -22.07 -9.01
CA VAL A 464 13.49 -21.17 -9.07
C VAL A 464 14.33 -21.45 -10.32
N GLU A 465 14.47 -22.71 -10.76
CA GLU A 465 15.16 -23.07 -12.00
C GLU A 465 14.45 -22.51 -13.24
N ALA A 466 13.12 -22.61 -13.32
CA ALA A 466 12.35 -22.03 -14.43
C ALA A 466 12.42 -20.50 -14.49
N GLN A 467 12.39 -19.82 -13.33
CA GLN A 467 12.57 -18.37 -13.23
C GLN A 467 14.02 -17.94 -13.57
N LEU A 468 15.02 -18.67 -13.09
CA LEU A 468 16.44 -18.42 -13.39
C LEU A 468 16.70 -18.56 -14.89
N HIS A 469 16.10 -19.57 -15.51
CA HIS A 469 16.18 -19.76 -16.95
C HIS A 469 15.43 -18.68 -17.74
N SER A 470 14.41 -18.01 -17.18
CA SER A 470 13.65 -16.97 -17.88
C SER A 470 14.28 -15.57 -17.86
N ILE A 471 15.30 -15.33 -17.00
CA ILE A 471 16.09 -14.08 -16.97
C ILE A 471 16.50 -13.66 -18.38
N GLY A 472 16.05 -12.48 -18.78
CA GLY A 472 16.29 -11.82 -20.05
C GLY A 472 15.52 -12.38 -21.26
N LEU A 473 14.92 -13.58 -21.18
CA LEU A 473 14.27 -14.22 -22.34
C LEU A 473 13.03 -13.47 -22.86
N PHE A 474 12.47 -12.60 -22.05
CA PHE A 474 11.25 -11.83 -22.33
C PHE A 474 11.45 -10.32 -22.16
N ALA A 475 12.70 -9.85 -22.19
CA ALA A 475 13.10 -8.45 -22.11
C ALA A 475 13.81 -8.04 -23.40
N ASP A 476 13.86 -6.73 -23.69
CA ASP A 476 14.56 -6.19 -24.86
C ASP A 476 16.09 -6.15 -24.61
N GLN A 477 16.71 -7.33 -24.61
CA GLN A 477 18.15 -7.53 -24.44
C GLN A 477 18.74 -8.37 -25.58
N SER A 478 19.93 -8.00 -26.05
CA SER A 478 20.68 -8.69 -27.11
C SER A 478 21.34 -9.99 -26.62
N ILE A 479 20.52 -10.96 -26.24
CA ILE A 479 20.96 -12.29 -25.79
C ILE A 479 21.45 -13.13 -26.98
N PRO A 480 22.63 -13.78 -26.91
CA PRO A 480 23.08 -14.73 -27.92
C PRO A 480 22.05 -15.83 -28.17
N GLU A 481 21.73 -16.09 -29.44
CA GLU A 481 20.65 -17.00 -29.87
C GLU A 481 20.71 -18.38 -29.22
N THR A 482 21.90 -18.98 -29.15
CA THR A 482 22.11 -20.28 -28.49
C THR A 482 21.73 -20.27 -27.00
N MET A 483 22.02 -19.17 -26.29
CA MET A 483 21.65 -18.99 -24.88
C MET A 483 20.16 -18.67 -24.70
N ARG A 484 19.57 -17.92 -25.64
CA ARG A 484 18.13 -17.63 -25.67
C ARG A 484 17.32 -18.91 -25.86
N ILE A 485 17.63 -19.70 -26.89
CA ILE A 485 16.93 -20.96 -27.19
C ILE A 485 17.18 -22.03 -26.13
N SER A 486 18.43 -22.20 -25.67
CA SER A 486 18.74 -23.11 -24.55
C SER A 486 17.97 -22.74 -23.28
N GLY A 487 17.87 -21.45 -22.95
CA GLY A 487 17.07 -20.96 -21.83
C GLY A 487 15.59 -21.33 -21.94
N LYS A 488 14.98 -21.17 -23.13
CA LYS A 488 13.56 -21.50 -23.35
C LYS A 488 13.26 -23.00 -23.16
N TYR A 489 14.11 -23.89 -23.70
CA TYR A 489 13.97 -25.33 -23.46
C TYR A 489 14.14 -25.69 -21.97
N ALA A 490 15.07 -25.02 -21.28
CA ALA A 490 15.29 -25.26 -19.86
C ALA A 490 14.10 -24.79 -19.00
N CYS A 491 13.50 -23.62 -19.28
CA CYS A 491 12.23 -23.20 -18.69
C CYS A 491 11.12 -24.23 -18.94
N THR A 492 10.98 -24.72 -20.18
CA THR A 492 9.97 -25.73 -20.56
C THR A 492 10.14 -27.00 -19.73
N LYS A 493 11.37 -27.51 -19.61
CA LYS A 493 11.68 -28.73 -18.86
C LYS A 493 11.43 -28.56 -17.36
N ALA A 494 11.84 -27.44 -16.77
CA ALA A 494 11.64 -27.17 -15.35
C ALA A 494 10.14 -27.00 -15.01
N ALA A 495 9.39 -26.23 -15.81
CA ALA A 495 7.95 -26.10 -15.66
C ALA A 495 7.22 -27.45 -15.84
N ARG A 496 7.67 -28.30 -16.78
CA ARG A 496 7.11 -29.65 -16.95
C ARG A 496 7.35 -30.53 -15.73
N ALA A 497 8.59 -30.58 -15.23
CA ALA A 497 8.94 -31.37 -14.05
C ALA A 497 8.16 -30.91 -12.80
N TRP A 498 7.94 -29.61 -12.64
CA TRP A 498 7.06 -29.05 -11.61
C TRP A 498 5.64 -29.61 -11.68
N PHE A 499 5.05 -29.66 -12.89
CA PHE A 499 3.69 -30.21 -13.08
C PHE A 499 3.63 -31.72 -12.89
N ASP A 500 4.64 -32.48 -13.33
CA ASP A 500 4.70 -33.92 -13.09
C ASP A 500 4.75 -34.26 -11.58
N THR A 501 5.52 -33.49 -10.78
CA THR A 501 5.50 -33.56 -9.31
C THR A 501 4.10 -33.24 -8.74
N PHE A 502 3.44 -32.17 -9.21
CA PHE A 502 2.08 -31.83 -8.76
C PHE A 502 1.05 -32.93 -9.09
N PHE A 503 1.13 -33.55 -10.26
CA PHE A 503 0.22 -34.63 -10.66
C PHE A 503 0.56 -36.00 -10.05
N ALA A 504 1.76 -36.19 -9.49
CA ALA A 504 2.11 -37.36 -8.70
C ALA A 504 1.50 -37.31 -7.28
N MET A 505 1.54 -36.16 -6.60
CA MET A 505 1.08 -36.03 -5.20
C MET A 505 -0.38 -36.43 -4.97
N PRO A 506 -0.70 -37.39 -4.07
CA PRO A 506 -2.06 -37.81 -3.75
C PRO A 506 -3.05 -36.65 -3.47
N PRO A 507 -4.28 -36.65 -4.04
CA PRO A 507 -5.22 -35.53 -3.91
C PRO A 507 -5.53 -35.09 -2.47
N ILE A 508 -5.51 -36.02 -1.50
CA ILE A 508 -5.72 -35.74 -0.07
C ILE A 508 -4.62 -34.85 0.55
N GLN A 509 -3.41 -34.79 -0.04
CA GLN A 509 -2.29 -34.00 0.45
C GLN A 509 -2.31 -32.55 -0.06
N VAL A 510 -2.94 -32.29 -1.20
CA VAL A 510 -3.00 -30.96 -1.85
C VAL A 510 -3.50 -29.83 -0.92
N PRO A 511 -4.52 -30.03 -0.05
CA PRO A 511 -4.95 -29.01 0.91
C PRO A 511 -3.92 -28.63 1.98
N GLY A 512 -2.93 -29.49 2.23
CA GLY A 512 -1.83 -29.24 3.18
C GLY A 512 -0.60 -28.59 2.55
N LEU A 513 -0.60 -28.31 1.25
CA LEU A 513 0.51 -27.63 0.57
C LEU A 513 0.53 -26.14 0.94
N PRO A 514 1.72 -25.54 1.14
CA PRO A 514 1.83 -24.12 1.47
C PRO A 514 1.39 -23.25 0.29
N PHE A 515 0.92 -22.04 0.57
CA PHE A 515 0.48 -21.07 -0.43
C PHE A 515 1.55 -20.75 -1.49
N ALA A 516 2.83 -20.76 -1.08
CA ALA A 516 3.99 -20.67 -1.98
C ALA A 516 3.96 -21.70 -3.14
N PHE A 517 3.44 -22.90 -2.89
CA PHE A 517 3.28 -23.93 -3.93
C PHE A 517 2.28 -23.46 -5.01
N PHE A 518 1.12 -22.95 -4.60
CA PHE A 518 0.10 -22.44 -5.53
C PHE A 518 0.56 -21.19 -6.27
N LEU A 519 1.35 -20.31 -5.63
CA LEU A 519 2.00 -19.19 -6.33
C LEU A 519 2.99 -19.67 -7.40
N SER A 520 3.78 -20.71 -7.11
CA SER A 520 4.69 -21.30 -8.11
C SER A 520 3.93 -21.94 -9.29
N MET A 521 2.73 -22.49 -9.08
CA MET A 521 1.86 -22.98 -10.15
C MET A 521 1.51 -21.86 -11.14
N SER A 522 1.05 -20.72 -10.65
CA SER A 522 0.71 -19.55 -11.48
C SER A 522 1.94 -19.02 -12.23
N GLN A 523 3.12 -19.03 -11.59
CA GLN A 523 4.38 -18.64 -12.22
C GLN A 523 4.77 -19.61 -13.36
N MET A 524 4.60 -20.93 -13.20
CA MET A 524 4.86 -21.90 -14.28
C MET A 524 3.88 -21.73 -15.44
N GLN A 525 2.59 -21.47 -15.15
CA GLN A 525 1.57 -21.18 -16.16
C GLN A 525 1.91 -19.91 -16.97
N ALA A 526 2.32 -18.82 -16.31
CA ALA A 526 2.74 -17.58 -16.96
C ALA A 526 4.00 -17.75 -17.83
N ILE A 527 5.00 -18.53 -17.36
CA ILE A 527 6.19 -18.85 -18.15
C ILE A 527 5.81 -19.64 -19.41
N LEU A 528 5.01 -20.71 -19.29
CA LEU A 528 4.58 -21.52 -20.44
C LEU A 528 3.72 -20.72 -21.44
N TYR A 529 2.85 -19.83 -20.97
CA TYR A 529 2.10 -18.90 -21.82
C TYR A 529 3.04 -17.99 -22.64
N ARG A 530 4.02 -17.34 -21.99
CA ARG A 530 5.01 -16.46 -22.66
C ARG A 530 5.94 -17.23 -23.62
N LEU A 531 6.27 -18.49 -23.32
CA LEU A 531 7.01 -19.36 -24.23
C LEU A 531 6.18 -19.74 -25.48
N THR A 532 4.87 -19.93 -25.33
CA THR A 532 3.99 -20.32 -26.45
C THR A 532 3.67 -19.13 -27.36
N THR A 533 3.44 -17.95 -26.77
CA THR A 533 3.13 -16.70 -27.49
C THR A 533 4.35 -15.99 -28.08
N SER A 534 5.58 -16.41 -27.74
CA SER A 534 6.82 -15.78 -28.26
C SER A 534 6.93 -15.85 -29.79
N GLU A 535 7.25 -14.72 -30.43
CA GLU A 535 7.38 -14.55 -31.89
C GLU A 535 8.82 -14.82 -32.42
N ASP A 536 9.66 -15.41 -31.59
CA ASP A 536 11.07 -15.71 -31.87
C ASP A 536 11.23 -16.75 -33.00
N PRO A 537 11.83 -16.40 -34.17
CA PRO A 537 11.87 -17.26 -35.34
C PRO A 537 12.78 -18.50 -35.18
N ALA A 538 13.64 -18.54 -34.16
CA ALA A 538 14.49 -19.68 -33.86
C ALA A 538 13.88 -20.63 -32.80
N TRP A 539 12.64 -20.37 -32.35
CA TRP A 539 12.00 -21.10 -31.27
C TRP A 539 11.00 -22.15 -31.78
N ASP A 540 11.35 -23.43 -31.58
CA ASP A 540 10.49 -24.56 -31.92
C ASP A 540 9.33 -24.69 -30.92
N LYS A 541 8.14 -24.28 -31.36
CA LYS A 541 6.89 -24.39 -30.59
C LYS A 541 6.29 -25.80 -30.60
N GLU A 542 6.69 -26.68 -31.52
CA GLU A 542 6.20 -28.05 -31.58
C GLU A 542 6.85 -28.89 -30.47
N ILE A 543 8.16 -28.72 -30.24
CA ILE A 543 8.85 -29.33 -29.09
C ILE A 543 8.30 -28.80 -27.76
N LEU A 544 8.00 -27.50 -27.66
CA LEU A 544 7.31 -26.91 -26.50
C LEU A 544 5.96 -27.61 -26.25
N ARG A 545 5.11 -27.71 -27.28
CA ARG A 545 3.78 -28.33 -27.18
C ARG A 545 3.86 -29.81 -26.79
N ASN A 546 4.74 -30.57 -27.44
CA ASN A 546 4.94 -32.00 -27.17
C ASN A 546 5.51 -32.27 -25.77
N THR A 547 6.20 -31.30 -25.17
CA THR A 547 6.73 -31.40 -23.80
C THR A 547 5.72 -30.93 -22.74
N ALA A 548 5.09 -29.78 -22.97
CA ALA A 548 4.33 -29.04 -21.97
C ALA A 548 3.22 -28.15 -22.59
N ASP A 549 2.29 -28.73 -23.35
CA ASP A 549 1.08 -28.02 -23.83
C ASP A 549 0.31 -27.41 -22.64
N ILE A 550 0.31 -26.08 -22.55
CA ILE A 550 -0.27 -25.32 -21.43
C ILE A 550 -1.79 -25.50 -21.33
N LEU A 551 -2.51 -25.75 -22.44
CA LEU A 551 -3.95 -26.02 -22.38
C LEU A 551 -4.20 -27.39 -21.74
N ALA A 552 -3.47 -28.41 -22.16
CA ALA A 552 -3.57 -29.75 -21.58
C ALA A 552 -3.13 -29.80 -20.10
N LEU A 553 -2.17 -28.96 -19.69
CA LEU A 553 -1.75 -28.83 -18.29
C LEU A 553 -2.77 -28.06 -17.44
N LEU A 554 -3.41 -27.02 -18.00
CA LEU A 554 -4.51 -26.31 -17.35
C LEU A 554 -5.73 -27.23 -17.16
N ASP A 555 -6.14 -27.96 -18.19
CA ASP A 555 -7.28 -28.88 -18.13
C ASP A 555 -7.02 -30.01 -17.11
N GLN A 556 -5.81 -30.61 -17.08
CA GLN A 556 -5.42 -31.56 -16.03
C GLN A 556 -5.41 -30.94 -14.61
N THR A 557 -5.03 -29.67 -14.48
CA THR A 557 -5.04 -28.95 -13.19
C THR A 557 -6.46 -28.71 -12.69
N ILE A 558 -7.37 -28.28 -13.58
CA ILE A 558 -8.80 -28.10 -13.31
C ILE A 558 -9.40 -29.43 -12.80
N ASP A 559 -9.15 -30.52 -13.53
CA ASP A 559 -9.56 -31.87 -13.17
C ASP A 559 -9.00 -32.32 -11.80
N ARG A 560 -7.73 -32.02 -11.52
CA ARG A 560 -7.08 -32.35 -10.26
C ARG A 560 -7.73 -31.61 -9.09
N LEU A 561 -8.05 -30.32 -9.25
CA LEU A 561 -8.73 -29.54 -8.21
C LEU A 561 -10.15 -30.03 -7.92
N TYR A 562 -10.91 -30.48 -8.93
CA TYR A 562 -12.20 -31.15 -8.70
C TYR A 562 -12.03 -32.46 -7.93
N LYS A 563 -11.06 -33.30 -8.30
CA LYS A 563 -10.73 -34.55 -7.58
C LYS A 563 -10.30 -34.30 -6.13
N VAL A 564 -9.54 -33.22 -5.87
CA VAL A 564 -9.21 -32.77 -4.51
C VAL A 564 -10.48 -32.42 -3.74
N SER A 565 -11.43 -31.67 -4.32
CA SER A 565 -12.68 -31.32 -3.63
C SER A 565 -13.63 -32.49 -3.38
N GLN A 566 -13.49 -33.62 -4.10
CA GLN A 566 -14.27 -34.85 -3.87
C GLN A 566 -13.68 -35.71 -2.75
N VAL A 567 -12.36 -35.68 -2.57
CA VAL A 567 -11.63 -36.43 -1.53
C VAL A 567 -11.53 -35.62 -0.23
N TYR A 568 -11.49 -34.29 -0.33
CA TYR A 568 -11.45 -33.33 0.77
C TYR A 568 -12.80 -32.60 0.87
N SER A 569 -13.81 -33.34 1.34
CA SER A 569 -15.21 -32.89 1.43
C SER A 569 -15.40 -31.84 2.53
N LEU A 570 -15.03 -30.60 2.22
CA LEU A 570 -15.24 -29.42 3.05
C LEU A 570 -16.73 -29.03 3.02
N GLN A 571 -17.39 -29.05 4.17
CA GLN A 571 -18.83 -28.77 4.28
C GLN A 571 -19.12 -27.29 3.97
N SER A 572 -20.13 -27.05 3.13
CA SER A 572 -20.59 -25.74 2.68
C SER A 572 -22.12 -25.68 2.68
N ASP A 573 -22.69 -24.68 3.33
CA ASP A 573 -24.14 -24.43 3.29
C ASP A 573 -24.54 -23.71 1.97
N ASP A 574 -23.60 -22.98 1.36
CA ASP A 574 -23.78 -22.27 0.09
C ASP A 574 -23.47 -23.14 -1.15
N ASN A 575 -24.24 -22.93 -2.22
CA ASN A 575 -24.06 -23.56 -3.54
C ASN A 575 -22.78 -23.08 -4.29
N ASP A 576 -21.96 -22.27 -3.63
CA ASP A 576 -20.87 -21.51 -4.23
C ASP A 576 -19.55 -22.32 -4.34
N GLY A 577 -19.44 -23.42 -3.58
CA GLY A 577 -18.40 -24.44 -3.71
C GLY A 577 -17.10 -24.18 -2.94
N THR A 578 -16.31 -25.23 -2.75
CA THR A 578 -15.05 -25.20 -1.99
C THR A 578 -13.99 -24.32 -2.67
N VAL A 579 -12.92 -23.98 -1.93
CA VAL A 579 -11.77 -23.23 -2.48
C VAL A 579 -11.15 -23.91 -3.72
N PHE A 580 -11.12 -25.25 -3.77
CA PHE A 580 -10.60 -25.99 -4.91
C PHE A 580 -11.58 -25.97 -6.10
N VAL A 581 -12.89 -26.01 -5.87
CA VAL A 581 -13.92 -25.81 -6.92
C VAL A 581 -13.83 -24.38 -7.48
N LYS A 582 -13.65 -23.36 -6.65
CA LYS A 582 -13.44 -21.97 -7.12
C LYS A 582 -12.13 -21.81 -7.89
N GLY A 583 -11.02 -22.39 -7.41
CA GLY A 583 -9.77 -22.46 -8.15
C GLY A 583 -9.91 -23.11 -9.53
N ALA A 584 -10.66 -24.23 -9.61
CA ALA A 584 -10.96 -24.90 -10.87
C ALA A 584 -11.83 -24.06 -11.82
N ARG A 585 -12.83 -23.32 -11.30
CA ARG A 585 -13.61 -22.34 -12.07
C ARG A 585 -12.72 -21.22 -12.62
N VAL A 586 -11.84 -20.65 -11.82
CA VAL A 586 -10.94 -19.55 -12.25
C VAL A 586 -9.91 -20.04 -13.26
N LEU A 587 -9.29 -21.21 -13.07
CA LEU A 587 -8.38 -21.79 -14.07
C LEU A 587 -9.10 -22.12 -15.39
N ARG A 588 -10.38 -22.54 -15.36
CA ARG A 588 -11.19 -22.70 -16.58
C ARG A 588 -11.40 -21.37 -17.31
N ASN A 589 -11.62 -20.28 -16.57
CA ASN A 589 -11.73 -18.95 -17.16
C ASN A 589 -10.40 -18.50 -17.80
N VAL A 590 -9.26 -18.74 -17.14
CA VAL A 590 -7.92 -18.47 -17.71
C VAL A 590 -7.68 -19.30 -18.97
N ARG A 591 -7.97 -20.60 -18.93
CA ARG A 591 -7.85 -21.52 -20.07
C ARG A 591 -8.68 -21.05 -21.27
N ASN A 592 -9.93 -20.65 -21.05
CA ASN A 592 -10.81 -20.13 -22.10
C ASN A 592 -10.39 -18.73 -22.62
N PHE A 593 -9.78 -17.90 -21.77
CA PHE A 593 -9.25 -16.59 -22.17
C PHE A 593 -7.95 -16.69 -22.97
N TRP A 594 -7.08 -17.65 -22.64
CA TRP A 594 -5.80 -17.87 -23.33
C TRP A 594 -5.93 -18.69 -24.63
N GLU A 595 -6.90 -19.60 -24.74
CA GLU A 595 -7.08 -20.49 -25.89
C GLU A 595 -7.04 -19.77 -27.26
N PRO A 596 -7.71 -18.63 -27.50
CA PRO A 596 -7.64 -17.93 -28.78
C PRO A 596 -6.22 -17.43 -29.12
N ALA A 597 -5.53 -16.80 -28.17
CA ALA A 597 -4.19 -16.26 -28.36
C ALA A 597 -3.14 -17.37 -28.56
N LEU A 598 -3.27 -18.47 -27.81
CA LEU A 598 -2.41 -19.65 -27.94
C LEU A 598 -2.65 -20.37 -29.28
N SER A 599 -3.91 -20.52 -29.71
CA SER A 599 -4.26 -21.14 -31.00
C SER A 599 -3.72 -20.34 -32.18
N GLN A 600 -3.83 -19.00 -32.13
CA GLN A 600 -3.21 -18.11 -33.12
C GLN A 600 -1.68 -18.27 -33.11
N SER A 601 -1.05 -18.32 -31.94
CA SER A 601 0.40 -18.40 -31.76
C SER A 601 1.04 -19.73 -32.19
N LEU A 602 0.24 -20.80 -32.24
CA LEU A 602 0.62 -22.15 -32.71
C LEU A 602 0.25 -22.41 -34.18
N GLY A 603 -0.51 -21.50 -34.80
CA GLY A 603 -1.12 -21.69 -36.11
C GLY A 603 -2.33 -22.63 -36.09
N ASN A 604 -3.17 -22.57 -37.13
CA ASN A 604 -4.43 -23.32 -37.22
C ASN A 604 -4.23 -24.84 -37.47
N LYS A 605 -3.64 -25.53 -36.49
CA LYS A 605 -3.59 -26.99 -36.34
C LYS A 605 -4.00 -27.40 -34.93
N LEU A 606 -5.27 -27.14 -34.62
CA LEU A 606 -6.03 -27.85 -33.61
C LEU A 606 -6.61 -29.12 -34.24
N PRO A 607 -6.28 -30.32 -33.76
CA PRO A 607 -7.17 -31.46 -33.91
C PRO A 607 -8.40 -31.21 -33.03
N THR A 608 -9.60 -31.41 -33.58
CA THR A 608 -10.80 -31.62 -32.75
C THR A 608 -10.58 -32.85 -31.86
N PRO A 609 -11.09 -32.88 -30.60
CA PRO A 609 -10.92 -34.01 -29.71
C PRO A 609 -11.70 -35.21 -30.26
N ASN A 610 -11.00 -36.13 -30.92
CA ASN A 610 -11.60 -37.30 -31.56
C ASN A 610 -11.22 -38.56 -30.78
N ALA A 611 -12.22 -39.40 -30.50
CA ALA A 611 -12.04 -40.53 -29.60
C ALA A 611 -11.27 -41.70 -30.24
N GLN A 612 -10.35 -42.29 -29.50
CA GLN A 612 -9.99 -43.71 -29.63
C GLN A 612 -9.85 -44.32 -28.24
N ALA A 613 -10.48 -45.47 -28.04
CA ALA A 613 -10.59 -46.13 -26.75
C ALA A 613 -10.00 -47.55 -26.79
N MET A 614 -9.14 -47.85 -25.82
CA MET A 614 -8.80 -49.21 -25.40
C MET A 614 -8.52 -49.18 -23.89
N SER A 615 -9.04 -50.08 -23.05
CA SER A 615 -10.16 -51.00 -23.23
C SER A 615 -10.62 -51.51 -21.86
N CYS A 616 -11.89 -51.35 -21.49
CA CYS A 616 -12.53 -52.14 -20.44
C CYS A 616 -14.06 -52.16 -20.61
N SER A 617 -14.71 -53.23 -20.16
CA SER A 617 -16.09 -53.58 -20.54
C SER A 617 -17.19 -52.69 -19.91
N PRO A 618 -18.36 -52.56 -20.55
CA PRO A 618 -19.45 -51.71 -20.06
C PRO A 618 -20.29 -52.34 -18.94
N MET A 619 -20.86 -51.49 -18.09
CA MET A 619 -22.14 -51.73 -17.40
C MET A 619 -23.13 -50.67 -17.84
N GLU A 620 -24.42 -51.00 -17.83
CA GLU A 620 -25.48 -50.20 -18.44
C GLU A 620 -25.78 -48.89 -17.69
N PRO A 621 -26.14 -47.80 -18.41
CA PRO A 621 -26.57 -46.56 -17.78
C PRO A 621 -27.97 -46.70 -17.18
N ARG A 622 -28.09 -46.65 -15.85
CA ARG A 622 -29.38 -46.35 -15.21
C ARG A 622 -29.72 -44.88 -15.41
N MET A 623 -30.97 -44.63 -15.80
CA MET A 623 -31.51 -43.28 -15.98
C MET A 623 -31.36 -42.45 -14.70
N ILE A 624 -30.93 -41.21 -14.85
CA ILE A 624 -31.25 -40.12 -13.91
C ILE A 624 -32.14 -39.15 -14.70
N VAL A 625 -33.22 -38.71 -14.06
CA VAL A 625 -34.29 -37.91 -14.67
C VAL A 625 -33.81 -36.46 -14.84
N GLU A 626 -34.16 -35.84 -15.97
CA GLU A 626 -34.00 -34.39 -16.17
C GLU A 626 -34.97 -33.63 -15.24
N ASP A 627 -34.45 -32.76 -14.38
CA ASP A 627 -35.27 -31.86 -13.55
C ASP A 627 -35.34 -30.46 -14.19
N PRO A 628 -36.47 -30.04 -14.77
CA PRO A 628 -36.54 -28.90 -15.68
C PRO A 628 -36.78 -27.55 -14.95
N LEU A 629 -36.00 -27.26 -13.89
CA LEU A 629 -36.22 -26.07 -13.04
C LEU A 629 -34.91 -25.44 -12.51
N ALA A 630 -34.04 -24.98 -13.41
CA ALA A 630 -32.78 -24.28 -13.07
C ALA A 630 -32.43 -23.11 -14.01
N THR A 631 -33.41 -22.31 -14.41
CA THR A 631 -33.16 -21.05 -15.15
C THR A 631 -32.80 -19.91 -14.20
N ASP A 632 -31.54 -19.84 -13.77
CA ASP A 632 -30.92 -18.58 -13.34
C ASP A 632 -29.37 -18.70 -13.34
N THR A 633 -28.70 -17.86 -14.13
CA THR A 633 -27.24 -17.73 -14.10
C THR A 633 -26.87 -16.40 -13.44
N PRO A 634 -26.25 -16.40 -12.24
CA PRO A 634 -25.89 -15.15 -11.56
C PRO A 634 -24.76 -14.43 -12.31
N SER A 635 -24.86 -13.10 -12.40
CA SER A 635 -23.87 -12.23 -13.04
C SER A 635 -22.57 -12.15 -12.21
N LEU A 636 -21.41 -12.36 -12.85
CA LEU A 636 -20.09 -12.29 -12.21
C LEU A 636 -19.73 -10.87 -11.70
N ASP A 637 -19.00 -10.83 -10.58
CA ASP A 637 -18.20 -9.67 -10.17
C ASP A 637 -16.77 -9.80 -10.75
N PRO A 638 -16.24 -8.80 -11.48
CA PRO A 638 -14.83 -8.77 -11.91
C PRO A 638 -13.78 -8.97 -10.80
N ASN A 639 -14.11 -8.73 -9.54
CA ASN A 639 -13.21 -8.96 -8.40
C ASN A 639 -12.81 -10.44 -8.22
N ASP A 640 -13.63 -11.42 -8.65
CA ASP A 640 -13.34 -12.86 -8.46
C ASP A 640 -12.09 -13.35 -9.23
N VAL A 641 -11.63 -12.60 -10.23
CA VAL A 641 -10.45 -12.92 -11.06
C VAL A 641 -9.18 -12.20 -10.56
N ALA A 642 -9.33 -11.17 -9.72
CA ALA A 642 -8.26 -10.23 -9.36
C ALA A 642 -7.09 -10.85 -8.56
N TRP A 643 -7.20 -12.10 -8.10
CA TRP A 643 -6.14 -12.82 -7.39
C TRP A 643 -5.21 -13.64 -8.31
N VAL A 644 -5.49 -13.73 -9.63
CA VAL A 644 -4.67 -14.48 -10.60
C VAL A 644 -3.91 -13.56 -11.58
N THR A 645 -4.38 -12.33 -11.79
CA THR A 645 -3.98 -11.50 -12.94
C THR A 645 -3.23 -10.21 -12.61
N ASP A 646 -2.86 -9.96 -11.35
CA ASP A 646 -2.17 -8.73 -10.92
C ASP A 646 -0.63 -8.77 -11.19
N ASP A 647 -0.21 -9.46 -12.25
CA ASP A 647 1.18 -9.45 -12.76
C ASP A 647 1.48 -8.09 -13.46
N PRO A 648 2.46 -7.31 -12.96
CA PRO A 648 2.79 -6.00 -13.54
C PRO A 648 3.26 -6.05 -15.01
N LEU A 649 3.67 -7.21 -15.53
CA LEU A 649 4.09 -7.38 -16.93
C LEU A 649 2.92 -7.33 -17.93
N HIS A 650 1.69 -7.65 -17.51
CA HIS A 650 0.59 -7.86 -18.46
C HIS A 650 -0.03 -6.57 -19.03
N ARG A 651 0.41 -5.39 -18.57
CA ARG A 651 -0.26 -4.09 -18.79
C ARG A 651 0.29 -3.24 -19.95
N LYS A 652 1.13 -3.80 -20.83
CA LYS A 652 1.83 -3.06 -21.90
C LYS A 652 1.63 -3.57 -23.33
N THR A 653 0.91 -4.67 -23.56
CA THR A 653 0.65 -5.22 -24.90
C THR A 653 -0.82 -5.65 -25.05
N PHE A 654 -1.30 -5.64 -26.30
CA PHE A 654 -2.66 -5.98 -26.74
C PHE A 654 -3.79 -5.03 -26.33
N GLY A 655 -4.05 -4.05 -27.20
CA GLY A 655 -5.36 -3.40 -27.31
C GLY A 655 -6.01 -3.73 -28.65
N THR A 656 -7.13 -4.45 -28.62
CA THR A 656 -8.06 -4.66 -29.76
C THR A 656 -9.47 -4.97 -29.22
N PRO A 657 -10.56 -4.71 -29.98
CA PRO A 657 -11.89 -4.49 -29.41
C PRO A 657 -12.71 -5.77 -29.11
N ALA A 658 -13.70 -5.62 -28.23
CA ALA A 658 -14.64 -6.67 -27.85
C ALA A 658 -15.77 -6.90 -28.91
N PRO A 659 -16.31 -8.12 -29.02
CA PRO A 659 -17.41 -8.44 -29.94
C PRO A 659 -18.78 -7.97 -29.43
N PRO A 660 -19.77 -7.75 -30.32
CA PRO A 660 -21.10 -7.28 -29.96
C PRO A 660 -22.01 -8.37 -29.38
N VAL A 661 -22.80 -8.03 -28.36
CA VAL A 661 -23.83 -8.90 -27.75
C VAL A 661 -25.15 -8.77 -28.53
N PRO A 662 -25.86 -9.88 -28.82
CA PRO A 662 -27.14 -9.85 -29.54
C PRO A 662 -28.28 -9.23 -28.70
N ARG A 663 -29.21 -8.55 -29.37
CA ARG A 663 -30.38 -7.90 -28.75
C ARG A 663 -31.60 -8.83 -28.72
N GLN A 664 -32.34 -8.83 -27.61
CA GLN A 664 -33.73 -9.32 -27.56
C GLN A 664 -34.72 -8.24 -28.02
N PRO A 665 -35.93 -8.60 -28.47
CA PRO A 665 -36.82 -7.70 -29.21
C PRO A 665 -37.63 -6.74 -28.33
N SER A 666 -37.88 -5.53 -28.84
CA SER A 666 -38.69 -4.48 -28.20
C SER A 666 -40.06 -4.31 -28.87
N LEU A 667 -41.10 -4.07 -28.07
CA LEU A 667 -42.46 -3.72 -28.51
C LEU A 667 -42.52 -2.29 -29.14
N PRO A 668 -43.60 -1.93 -29.87
CA PRO A 668 -43.47 -1.09 -31.06
C PRO A 668 -43.51 0.44 -30.85
N SER A 669 -42.53 1.09 -31.48
CA SER A 669 -42.58 2.36 -32.23
C SER A 669 -43.31 3.60 -31.66
N THR A 670 -42.53 4.66 -31.45
CA THR A 670 -42.88 6.04 -31.84
C THR A 670 -41.82 6.57 -32.83
N PRO A 671 -42.16 7.52 -33.73
CA PRO A 671 -41.34 7.81 -34.91
C PRO A 671 -40.08 8.64 -34.62
N SER A 672 -38.97 8.27 -35.27
CA SER A 672 -37.64 8.88 -35.08
C SER A 672 -37.47 10.19 -35.87
N PRO A 673 -36.82 11.22 -35.30
CA PRO A 673 -36.23 12.30 -36.08
C PRO A 673 -34.89 11.86 -36.71
N THR A 674 -34.67 12.38 -37.92
CA THR A 674 -33.45 12.38 -38.77
C THR A 674 -32.09 12.14 -38.10
N MET A 675 -31.20 11.41 -38.80
CA MET A 675 -29.82 11.12 -38.38
C MET A 675 -29.03 12.38 -37.97
N ALA A 676 -28.76 12.51 -36.68
CA ALA A 676 -27.83 13.50 -36.15
C ALA A 676 -26.39 12.96 -36.13
N GLY A 677 -25.41 13.80 -36.43
CA GLY A 677 -23.99 13.49 -36.24
C GLY A 677 -23.61 13.40 -34.75
N LYS A 678 -22.38 12.97 -34.45
CA LYS A 678 -21.87 12.93 -33.07
C LYS A 678 -22.04 14.31 -32.41
N PRO A 679 -22.53 14.39 -31.16
CA PRO A 679 -22.59 15.65 -30.41
C PRO A 679 -21.19 16.25 -30.26
N LYS A 680 -21.08 17.59 -30.18
CA LYS A 680 -19.79 18.27 -30.11
C LYS A 680 -19.43 18.67 -28.68
N VAL A 681 -18.17 18.44 -28.29
CA VAL A 681 -17.59 18.80 -26.98
C VAL A 681 -16.48 19.82 -27.20
N LEU A 682 -16.54 20.96 -26.51
CA LEU A 682 -15.50 22.00 -26.56
C LEU A 682 -14.46 21.80 -25.45
N LEU A 683 -13.17 21.78 -25.81
CA LEU A 683 -12.04 21.75 -24.87
C LEU A 683 -11.46 23.15 -24.65
N LEU A 684 -11.55 23.65 -23.42
CA LEU A 684 -10.97 24.92 -22.97
C LEU A 684 -9.80 24.64 -22.01
N GLY A 685 -8.57 24.70 -22.52
CA GLY A 685 -7.36 24.32 -21.79
C GLY A 685 -6.70 23.06 -22.37
N LYS A 686 -6.16 22.21 -21.49
CA LYS A 686 -5.41 20.99 -21.83
C LYS A 686 -5.81 19.85 -20.89
N ILE A 687 -5.57 18.62 -21.34
CA ILE A 687 -5.53 17.42 -20.50
C ILE A 687 -4.06 17.05 -20.35
N ASN A 688 -3.58 16.88 -19.11
CA ASN A 688 -2.17 16.69 -18.78
C ASN A 688 -1.86 15.25 -18.32
N HIS A 689 -2.86 14.51 -17.84
CA HIS A 689 -2.67 13.19 -17.24
C HIS A 689 -3.68 12.15 -17.73
N ALA A 690 -4.98 12.43 -17.68
CA ALA A 690 -6.07 11.49 -17.96
C ALA A 690 -6.34 11.27 -19.47
N HIS A 691 -5.27 11.08 -20.25
CA HIS A 691 -5.29 10.94 -21.70
C HIS A 691 -6.21 9.81 -22.17
N ASP A 692 -6.20 8.66 -21.50
CA ASP A 692 -7.02 7.49 -21.85
C ASP A 692 -8.52 7.73 -21.59
N ALA A 693 -8.85 8.46 -20.53
CA ALA A 693 -10.23 8.85 -20.25
C ALA A 693 -10.76 9.87 -21.28
N TRP A 694 -9.88 10.78 -21.74
CA TRP A 694 -10.20 11.81 -22.72
C TRP A 694 -10.28 11.27 -24.16
N SER A 695 -9.37 10.37 -24.56
CA SER A 695 -9.40 9.76 -25.90
C SER A 695 -10.72 9.04 -26.16
N GLY A 696 -11.23 8.32 -25.15
CA GLY A 696 -12.56 7.70 -25.17
C GLY A 696 -13.75 8.67 -25.18
N ILE A 697 -13.55 10.00 -25.25
CA ILE A 697 -14.61 10.97 -25.58
C ILE A 697 -14.80 11.06 -27.10
N ALA A 698 -13.76 10.87 -27.91
CA ALA A 698 -13.85 10.89 -29.37
C ALA A 698 -14.76 9.78 -29.94
N ASP A 699 -14.94 8.68 -29.19
CA ASP A 699 -15.88 7.61 -29.53
C ASP A 699 -17.33 8.07 -29.54
N ILE A 700 -17.71 8.92 -28.58
CA ILE A 700 -19.09 9.37 -28.34
C ILE A 700 -19.38 10.80 -28.84
N ALA A 701 -18.34 11.62 -29.05
CA ALA A 701 -18.48 13.03 -29.41
C ALA A 701 -17.41 13.48 -30.42
N GLN A 702 -17.69 14.56 -31.16
CA GLN A 702 -16.66 15.31 -31.88
C GLN A 702 -16.02 16.31 -30.91
N VAL A 703 -14.71 16.19 -30.67
CA VAL A 703 -13.96 17.20 -29.89
C VAL A 703 -13.67 18.43 -30.76
N LEU A 704 -13.95 19.61 -30.23
CA LEU A 704 -13.52 20.92 -30.72
C LEU A 704 -12.53 21.51 -29.73
N GLN A 705 -11.58 22.31 -30.22
CA GLN A 705 -10.59 22.98 -29.38
C GLN A 705 -10.38 24.41 -29.87
N SER A 706 -10.31 25.36 -28.94
CA SER A 706 -9.97 26.75 -29.19
C SER A 706 -8.53 26.90 -29.68
N LYS A 707 -8.29 27.83 -30.61
CA LYS A 707 -6.95 28.23 -31.06
C LYS A 707 -6.50 29.56 -30.46
N ALA A 708 -7.40 30.28 -29.80
CA ALA A 708 -7.11 31.55 -29.16
C ALA A 708 -6.00 31.44 -28.10
N THR A 709 -5.22 32.53 -27.98
CA THR A 709 -4.20 32.73 -26.94
C THR A 709 -4.57 33.85 -25.97
N SER A 710 -5.61 34.63 -26.27
CA SER A 710 -6.12 35.75 -25.48
C SER A 710 -7.66 35.82 -25.48
N ARG A 711 -8.26 36.60 -24.57
CA ARG A 711 -9.72 36.75 -24.47
C ARG A 711 -10.34 37.36 -25.71
N ASP A 712 -9.72 38.35 -26.33
CA ASP A 712 -10.29 38.99 -27.52
C ASP A 712 -10.26 38.06 -28.74
N GLU A 713 -9.21 37.25 -28.88
CA GLU A 713 -9.17 36.15 -29.87
C GLU A 713 -10.23 35.09 -29.58
N PHE A 714 -10.44 34.70 -28.32
CA PHE A 714 -11.44 33.70 -27.95
C PHE A 714 -12.87 34.21 -28.20
N LEU A 715 -13.15 35.46 -27.85
CA LEU A 715 -14.43 36.11 -28.14
C LEU A 715 -14.65 36.27 -29.66
N ALA A 716 -13.60 36.47 -30.45
CA ALA A 716 -13.68 36.50 -31.92
C ALA A 716 -13.89 35.11 -32.53
N GLU A 717 -13.19 34.08 -32.05
CA GLU A 717 -13.34 32.68 -32.49
C GLU A 717 -14.76 32.15 -32.20
N CYS A 718 -15.32 32.48 -31.02
CA CYS A 718 -16.72 32.25 -30.68
C CYS A 718 -17.68 32.97 -31.66
N LYS A 719 -17.51 34.28 -31.87
CA LYS A 719 -18.36 35.08 -32.79
C LYS A 719 -18.29 34.63 -34.25
N ALA A 720 -17.22 33.94 -34.65
CA ALA A 720 -17.05 33.37 -35.98
C ALA A 720 -17.76 32.00 -36.16
N GLY A 721 -18.49 31.50 -35.15
CA GLY A 721 -19.21 30.23 -35.20
C GLY A 721 -18.31 28.98 -35.11
N ALA A 722 -17.04 29.15 -34.70
CA ALA A 722 -16.05 28.06 -34.70
C ALA A 722 -16.45 26.86 -33.81
N PHE A 723 -17.33 27.09 -32.83
CA PHE A 723 -17.80 26.08 -31.89
C PHE A 723 -19.25 25.63 -32.11
N ASP A 724 -19.90 26.06 -33.20
CA ASP A 724 -21.34 25.84 -33.42
C ASP A 724 -21.76 24.37 -33.33
N GLY A 725 -22.79 24.11 -32.52
CA GLY A 725 -23.26 22.77 -32.19
C GLY A 725 -22.56 22.11 -30.99
N ALA A 726 -21.61 22.77 -30.33
CA ALA A 726 -21.11 22.35 -29.02
C ALA A 726 -22.25 22.31 -27.99
N SER A 727 -22.46 21.15 -27.36
CA SER A 727 -23.46 20.95 -26.31
C SER A 727 -22.86 20.83 -24.91
N VAL A 728 -21.57 20.49 -24.83
CA VAL A 728 -20.79 20.36 -23.60
C VAL A 728 -19.46 21.10 -23.77
N ALA A 729 -18.98 21.77 -22.73
CA ALA A 729 -17.63 22.30 -22.66
C ALA A 729 -16.88 21.73 -21.44
N TYR A 730 -15.64 21.27 -21.64
CA TYR A 730 -14.68 21.01 -20.57
C TYR A 730 -13.83 22.27 -20.35
N ARG A 731 -13.53 22.63 -19.10
CA ARG A 731 -12.54 23.68 -18.80
C ARG A 731 -11.60 23.32 -17.66
N THR A 732 -10.35 23.81 -17.72
CA THR A 732 -9.42 23.85 -16.57
C THR A 732 -9.48 25.19 -15.82
N LEU A 733 -8.83 25.29 -14.66
CA LEU A 733 -8.59 26.58 -13.98
C LEU A 733 -7.84 27.56 -14.89
N ASP A 734 -6.68 27.14 -15.42
CA ASP A 734 -5.78 27.92 -16.28
C ASP A 734 -6.43 28.45 -17.56
N SER A 735 -7.51 27.82 -18.03
CA SER A 735 -8.27 28.27 -19.19
C SER A 735 -8.70 29.74 -19.07
N VAL A 736 -8.86 30.26 -17.83
CA VAL A 736 -9.17 31.66 -17.54
C VAL A 736 -8.18 32.65 -18.15
N ALA A 737 -6.92 32.27 -18.36
CA ALA A 737 -5.93 33.16 -18.99
C ALA A 737 -6.25 33.42 -20.47
N VAL A 738 -6.92 32.48 -21.14
CA VAL A 738 -7.37 32.61 -22.54
C VAL A 738 -8.83 33.05 -22.60
N THR A 739 -9.73 32.45 -21.83
CA THR A 739 -11.18 32.75 -21.91
C THR A 739 -11.59 34.00 -21.13
N GLY A 740 -10.77 34.42 -20.16
CA GLY A 740 -11.23 35.20 -19.00
C GLY A 740 -12.25 34.43 -18.16
N ARG A 741 -12.93 35.13 -17.24
CA ARG A 741 -14.04 34.56 -16.47
C ARG A 741 -15.19 34.14 -17.38
N ILE A 742 -15.88 33.05 -17.04
CA ILE A 742 -17.09 32.61 -17.73
C ILE A 742 -18.26 33.42 -17.16
N ASP A 743 -18.49 34.57 -17.78
CA ASP A 743 -19.51 35.56 -17.43
C ASP A 743 -20.55 35.69 -18.56
N SER A 744 -21.55 36.56 -18.39
CA SER A 744 -22.57 36.82 -19.42
C SER A 744 -21.97 37.21 -20.77
N ALA A 745 -20.84 37.94 -20.82
CA ALA A 745 -20.24 38.37 -22.07
C ALA A 745 -19.55 37.22 -22.83
N VAL A 746 -19.07 36.19 -22.12
CA VAL A 746 -18.63 34.93 -22.72
C VAL A 746 -19.83 34.05 -23.12
N LEU A 747 -20.85 33.95 -22.26
CA LEU A 747 -22.06 33.16 -22.52
C LEU A 747 -22.90 33.69 -23.68
N ASP A 748 -22.86 35.00 -23.95
CA ASP A 748 -23.55 35.61 -25.10
C ASP A 748 -22.98 35.21 -26.47
N VAL A 749 -21.66 34.95 -26.52
CA VAL A 749 -20.94 34.57 -27.76
C VAL A 749 -20.72 33.07 -27.88
N LEU A 750 -20.83 32.31 -26.79
CA LEU A 750 -20.78 30.86 -26.85
C LEU A 750 -22.00 30.28 -27.61
N PRO A 751 -21.86 29.10 -28.23
CA PRO A 751 -22.95 28.48 -28.97
C PRO A 751 -24.20 28.30 -28.12
N ARG A 752 -25.36 28.76 -28.62
CA ARG A 752 -26.68 28.59 -27.95
C ARG A 752 -27.13 27.12 -27.82
N SER A 753 -26.36 26.18 -28.38
CA SER A 753 -26.49 24.73 -28.18
C SER A 753 -25.86 24.23 -26.87
N LEU A 754 -25.02 25.03 -26.20
CA LEU A 754 -24.29 24.65 -24.99
C LEU A 754 -25.27 24.47 -23.81
N LYS A 755 -25.21 23.31 -23.16
CA LYS A 755 -26.07 22.94 -22.02
C LYS A 755 -25.28 22.56 -20.77
N PHE A 756 -23.98 22.29 -20.91
CA PHE A 756 -23.13 21.77 -19.83
C PHE A 756 -21.74 22.40 -19.83
N LEU A 757 -21.27 22.79 -18.65
CA LEU A 757 -19.90 23.25 -18.40
C LEU A 757 -19.26 22.37 -17.31
N CYS A 758 -18.29 21.55 -17.72
CA CYS A 758 -17.56 20.64 -16.85
C CYS A 758 -16.23 21.28 -16.45
N HIS A 759 -16.20 21.87 -15.25
CA HIS A 759 -15.04 22.54 -14.69
C HIS A 759 -14.16 21.53 -13.93
N ASN A 760 -12.90 21.44 -14.33
CA ASN A 760 -11.84 20.76 -13.60
C ASN A 760 -11.32 21.70 -12.49
N GLY A 761 -11.58 21.34 -11.24
CA GLY A 761 -11.30 22.13 -10.04
C GLY A 761 -12.47 22.10 -9.06
N ALA A 762 -12.16 22.08 -7.75
CA ALA A 762 -13.20 22.09 -6.71
C ALA A 762 -13.86 23.47 -6.53
N GLY A 763 -13.06 24.54 -6.54
CA GLY A 763 -13.53 25.93 -6.55
C GLY A 763 -13.73 26.47 -7.98
N TYR A 764 -14.80 27.23 -8.19
CA TYR A 764 -15.31 27.66 -9.50
C TYR A 764 -15.67 29.17 -9.54
N ASP A 765 -15.05 29.99 -8.69
CA ASP A 765 -15.21 31.45 -8.60
C ASP A 765 -14.94 32.23 -9.91
N GLN A 766 -14.25 31.61 -10.86
CA GLN A 766 -14.04 32.08 -12.23
C GLN A 766 -15.29 31.95 -13.14
N VAL A 767 -16.35 31.28 -12.67
CA VAL A 767 -17.60 31.02 -13.41
C VAL A 767 -18.76 31.71 -12.71
N ASP A 768 -19.50 32.55 -13.43
CA ASP A 768 -20.75 33.12 -12.91
C ASP A 768 -21.89 32.10 -13.05
N ILE A 769 -22.16 31.38 -11.96
CA ILE A 769 -23.21 30.36 -11.91
C ILE A 769 -24.61 30.98 -12.10
N THR A 770 -24.82 32.25 -11.74
CA THR A 770 -26.11 32.94 -11.97
C THR A 770 -26.31 33.20 -13.45
N ALA A 771 -25.27 33.66 -14.15
CA ALA A 771 -25.28 33.81 -15.59
C ALA A 771 -25.44 32.45 -16.29
N CYS A 772 -24.67 31.42 -15.92
CA CYS A 772 -24.84 30.06 -16.48
C CYS A 772 -26.28 29.56 -16.32
N THR A 773 -26.89 29.75 -15.15
CA THR A 773 -28.30 29.40 -14.87
C THR A 773 -29.27 30.13 -15.81
N ALA A 774 -29.11 31.45 -15.98
CA ALA A 774 -29.95 32.25 -16.87
C ALA A 774 -29.85 31.84 -18.35
N TYR A 775 -28.71 31.27 -18.76
CA TYR A 775 -28.47 30.72 -20.11
C TYR A 775 -28.80 29.23 -20.21
N ASN A 776 -29.37 28.61 -19.16
CA ASN A 776 -29.66 27.18 -19.04
C ASN A 776 -28.43 26.26 -19.24
N VAL A 777 -27.24 26.75 -18.87
CA VAL A 777 -25.99 26.00 -18.83
C VAL A 777 -25.80 25.45 -17.41
N ARG A 778 -25.76 24.11 -17.30
CA ARG A 778 -25.53 23.40 -16.03
C ARG A 778 -24.04 23.18 -15.80
N VAL A 779 -23.55 23.55 -14.63
CA VAL A 779 -22.13 23.56 -14.28
C VAL A 779 -21.83 22.41 -13.33
N SER A 780 -20.73 21.69 -13.58
CA SER A 780 -20.17 20.71 -12.64
C SER A 780 -18.76 21.08 -12.23
N ASN A 781 -18.39 20.76 -10.99
CA ASN A 781 -17.04 20.89 -10.45
C ASN A 781 -16.48 19.50 -10.06
N THR A 782 -15.26 19.46 -9.50
CA THR A 782 -14.62 18.22 -9.01
C THR A 782 -14.56 18.18 -7.47
N PRO A 783 -15.69 17.99 -6.76
CA PRO A 783 -15.69 17.87 -5.31
C PRO A 783 -15.04 16.54 -4.88
N THR A 784 -14.59 16.48 -3.63
CA THR A 784 -13.88 15.37 -2.94
C THR A 784 -12.57 14.86 -3.57
N ALA A 785 -12.35 15.01 -4.87
CA ALA A 785 -11.09 14.65 -5.55
C ALA A 785 -9.86 15.39 -4.99
N VAL A 786 -10.07 16.57 -4.41
CA VAL A 786 -9.05 17.45 -3.81
C VAL A 786 -8.77 17.18 -2.33
N ASP A 787 -9.67 16.48 -1.63
CA ASP A 787 -9.77 16.55 -0.17
C ASP A 787 -8.50 16.09 0.57
N ASP A 788 -7.77 15.10 0.03
CA ASP A 788 -6.52 14.59 0.61
C ASP A 788 -5.36 15.57 0.45
N ALA A 789 -4.98 15.87 -0.80
CA ALA A 789 -3.80 16.68 -1.11
C ALA A 789 -3.87 18.08 -0.49
N THR A 790 -5.05 18.72 -0.54
CA THR A 790 -5.22 20.05 0.03
C THR A 790 -5.18 20.01 1.56
N ALA A 791 -5.67 18.93 2.19
CA ALA A 791 -5.54 18.74 3.64
C ALA A 791 -4.10 18.43 4.08
N ASP A 792 -3.34 17.67 3.28
CA ASP A 792 -1.91 17.42 3.55
C ASP A 792 -1.07 18.70 3.45
N ILE A 793 -1.29 19.53 2.41
CA ILE A 793 -0.64 20.85 2.30
C ILE A 793 -1.07 21.78 3.45
N THR A 794 -2.36 21.77 3.85
CA THR A 794 -2.84 22.55 5.01
C THR A 794 -2.11 22.15 6.30
N ILE A 795 -1.91 20.86 6.55
CA ILE A 795 -1.19 20.37 7.74
C ILE A 795 0.31 20.68 7.65
N TRP A 796 0.92 20.57 6.48
CA TRP A 796 2.32 20.97 6.27
C TRP A 796 2.54 22.46 6.55
N LEU A 797 1.65 23.31 6.04
CA LEU A 797 1.64 24.76 6.30
C LEU A 797 1.42 25.08 7.78
N LEU A 798 0.47 24.42 8.45
CA LEU A 798 0.19 24.55 9.88
C LEU A 798 1.43 24.24 10.74
N ILE A 799 2.08 23.11 10.49
CA ILE A 799 3.29 22.72 11.21
C ILE A 799 4.44 23.66 10.84
N GLY A 800 4.61 23.99 9.57
CA GLY A 800 5.70 24.84 9.11
C GLY A 800 5.67 26.27 9.69
N ALA A 801 4.48 26.85 9.82
CA ALA A 801 4.23 28.12 10.49
C ALA A 801 4.46 28.03 12.01
N LEU A 802 3.85 27.04 12.69
CA LEU A 802 4.07 26.81 14.14
C LEU A 802 5.55 26.60 14.50
N ARG A 803 6.34 25.98 13.60
CA ARG A 803 7.75 25.63 13.82
C ARG A 803 8.76 26.66 13.31
N ASN A 804 8.30 27.78 12.73
CA ASN A 804 9.15 28.77 12.05
C ASN A 804 10.16 28.12 11.06
N LEU A 805 9.66 27.24 10.20
CA LEU A 805 10.47 26.58 9.18
C LEU A 805 10.99 27.50 8.06
N PRO A 806 10.34 28.61 7.64
CA PRO A 806 10.85 29.47 6.56
C PRO A 806 12.28 29.97 6.85
N THR A 807 12.48 30.64 8.01
CA THR A 807 13.80 31.12 8.44
C THR A 807 14.80 29.96 8.54
N SER A 808 14.37 28.83 9.10
CA SER A 808 15.22 27.67 9.35
C SER A 808 15.69 26.99 8.04
N MET A 809 14.82 26.90 7.03
CA MET A 809 15.12 26.34 5.72
C MET A 809 16.03 27.27 4.90
N ALA A 810 15.83 28.59 4.99
CA ALA A 810 16.71 29.59 4.38
C ALA A 810 18.11 29.59 5.03
N ALA A 811 18.18 29.50 6.36
CA ALA A 811 19.43 29.41 7.11
C ALA A 811 20.23 28.12 6.75
N LEU A 812 19.55 26.99 6.64
CA LEU A 812 20.17 25.73 6.22
C LEU A 812 20.70 25.80 4.78
N ARG A 813 19.90 26.29 3.83
CA ARG A 813 20.28 26.42 2.41
C ARG A 813 21.41 27.42 2.18
N SER A 814 21.52 28.46 2.99
CA SER A 814 22.64 29.42 2.98
C SER A 814 23.91 28.91 3.69
N GLY A 815 23.94 27.64 4.13
CA GLY A 815 25.09 27.04 4.80
C GLY A 815 25.31 27.51 6.25
N THR A 816 24.40 28.30 6.81
CA THR A 816 24.50 28.85 8.18
C THR A 816 23.88 27.94 9.25
N TRP A 817 23.45 26.72 8.87
CA TRP A 817 22.82 25.69 9.70
C TRP A 817 21.52 26.13 10.38
N ARG A 818 21.62 26.91 11.47
CA ARG A 818 20.47 27.54 12.15
C ARG A 818 20.37 29.04 11.91
N GLY A 819 21.40 29.68 11.36
CA GLY A 819 21.49 31.13 11.17
C GLY A 819 22.67 31.73 11.93
N LYS A 820 22.99 33.00 11.62
CA LYS A 820 23.98 33.79 12.40
C LYS A 820 23.49 34.08 13.82
N SER A 821 22.19 34.35 13.93
CA SER A 821 21.43 34.31 15.18
C SER A 821 20.59 33.03 15.20
N LEU A 822 20.27 32.50 16.38
CA LEU A 822 19.30 31.42 16.49
C LEU A 822 17.88 31.92 16.12
N PRO A 823 17.06 31.12 15.42
CA PRO A 823 15.69 31.49 15.12
C PRO A 823 14.84 31.44 16.39
N ALA A 824 13.69 32.12 16.38
CA ALA A 824 12.70 31.99 17.45
C ALA A 824 12.30 30.51 17.64
N LEU A 825 12.08 30.11 18.89
CA LEU A 825 11.56 28.77 19.19
C LEU A 825 10.12 28.67 18.67
N GLY A 826 9.88 27.67 17.82
CA GLY A 826 8.53 27.31 17.41
C GLY A 826 7.74 26.66 18.55
N HIS A 827 6.42 26.56 18.36
CA HIS A 827 5.49 25.90 19.26
C HIS A 827 5.13 24.50 18.79
N ASP A 828 4.67 23.65 19.71
CA ASP A 828 4.16 22.31 19.39
C ASP A 828 2.62 22.37 19.23
N PRO A 829 2.00 21.54 18.37
CA PRO A 829 0.56 21.55 18.12
C PRO A 829 -0.27 20.92 19.26
N GLN A 830 0.30 20.05 20.09
CA GLN A 830 -0.42 19.28 21.11
C GLN A 830 -1.16 20.20 22.09
N GLY A 831 -2.43 19.92 22.34
CA GLY A 831 -3.31 20.67 23.24
C GLY A 831 -3.85 21.99 22.68
N LYS A 832 -3.36 22.47 21.53
CA LYS A 832 -3.83 23.70 20.88
C LYS A 832 -5.20 23.52 20.22
N VAL A 833 -5.93 24.63 20.08
CA VAL A 833 -7.19 24.71 19.35
C VAL A 833 -6.91 25.04 17.88
N LEU A 834 -7.32 24.15 16.97
CA LEU A 834 -7.50 24.43 15.55
C LEU A 834 -8.95 24.82 15.30
N GLY A 835 -9.18 26.09 14.96
CA GLY A 835 -10.45 26.55 14.41
C GLY A 835 -10.51 26.33 12.90
N ILE A 836 -11.58 25.72 12.40
CA ILE A 836 -11.81 25.51 10.97
C ILE A 836 -13.00 26.36 10.50
N LEU A 837 -12.73 27.35 9.66
CA LEU A 837 -13.77 28.17 9.02
C LEU A 837 -14.11 27.56 7.66
N GLY A 838 -15.24 26.85 7.56
CA GLY A 838 -15.60 26.05 6.38
C GLY A 838 -15.29 24.55 6.54
N MET A 839 -15.97 23.87 7.46
CA MET A 839 -15.87 22.41 7.62
C MET A 839 -16.58 21.70 6.45
N GLY A 840 -15.91 21.68 5.29
CA GLY A 840 -16.26 20.90 4.09
C GLY A 840 -15.56 19.53 4.06
N GLY A 841 -15.35 18.98 2.86
CA GLY A 841 -14.57 17.75 2.66
C GLY A 841 -13.12 17.89 3.14
N ILE A 842 -12.36 18.79 2.49
CA ILE A 842 -11.03 19.26 2.91
C ILE A 842 -11.01 19.55 4.43
N GLY A 843 -11.95 20.36 4.94
CA GLY A 843 -11.99 20.75 6.35
C GLY A 843 -12.09 19.56 7.33
N ARG A 844 -12.91 18.55 7.02
CA ARG A 844 -12.99 17.32 7.84
C ARG A 844 -11.71 16.49 7.77
N ASN A 845 -11.07 16.43 6.60
CA ASN A 845 -9.80 15.73 6.43
C ASN A 845 -8.66 16.44 7.20
N VAL A 846 -8.63 17.78 7.17
CA VAL A 846 -7.76 18.62 8.01
C VAL A 846 -8.02 18.36 9.50
N ALA A 847 -9.29 18.30 9.94
CA ALA A 847 -9.65 17.96 11.32
C ALA A 847 -9.10 16.58 11.73
N ALA A 848 -9.34 15.54 10.91
CA ALA A 848 -8.88 14.18 11.17
C ALA A 848 -7.34 14.11 11.29
N LYS A 849 -6.61 14.70 10.34
CA LYS A 849 -5.14 14.79 10.39
C LYS A 849 -4.66 15.59 11.61
N ALA A 850 -5.29 16.73 11.95
CA ALA A 850 -4.90 17.57 13.08
C ALA A 850 -5.14 16.92 14.46
N ARG A 851 -6.17 16.08 14.62
CA ARG A 851 -6.37 15.28 15.84
C ARG A 851 -5.20 14.32 16.10
N ALA A 852 -4.56 13.78 15.06
CA ALA A 852 -3.36 12.93 15.19
C ALA A 852 -2.13 13.71 15.69
N PHE A 853 -2.09 15.04 15.51
CA PHE A 853 -1.10 15.93 16.14
C PHE A 853 -1.51 16.39 17.55
N GLY A 854 -2.61 15.87 18.11
CA GLY A 854 -3.10 16.18 19.44
C GLY A 854 -3.81 17.54 19.58
N MET A 855 -4.31 18.12 18.49
CA MET A 855 -5.08 19.36 18.51
C MET A 855 -6.54 19.13 18.91
N ARG A 856 -7.14 20.08 19.65
CA ARG A 856 -8.61 20.19 19.77
C ARG A 856 -9.16 20.86 18.52
N ILE A 857 -10.31 20.40 18.02
CA ILE A 857 -10.94 20.97 16.81
C ILE A 857 -12.24 21.68 17.19
N CYS A 858 -12.35 22.97 16.84
CA CYS A 858 -13.63 23.66 16.76
C CYS A 858 -13.84 24.21 15.34
N TYR A 859 -15.08 24.51 14.97
CA TYR A 859 -15.39 24.93 13.60
C TYR A 859 -16.59 25.85 13.50
N HIS A 860 -16.63 26.65 12.42
CA HIS A 860 -17.78 27.44 12.05
C HIS A 860 -18.18 27.20 10.59
N ASN A 861 -19.49 27.05 10.38
CA ASN A 861 -20.19 26.96 9.09
C ASN A 861 -21.48 27.79 9.20
N ARG A 862 -22.08 28.20 8.07
CA ARG A 862 -23.41 28.87 8.06
C ARG A 862 -24.53 28.02 8.69
N SER A 863 -24.31 26.72 8.77
CA SER A 863 -25.22 25.72 9.31
C SER A 863 -24.36 24.61 9.92
N ARG A 864 -24.73 24.15 11.12
CA ARG A 864 -24.07 23.03 11.80
C ARG A 864 -24.20 21.76 10.95
N LEU A 865 -23.16 20.93 10.95
CA LEU A 865 -23.15 19.62 10.31
C LEU A 865 -23.96 18.59 11.13
N GLY A 866 -24.30 17.46 10.51
CA GLY A 866 -24.78 16.30 11.26
C GLY A 866 -23.66 15.71 12.12
N PRO A 867 -23.92 15.12 13.31
CA PRO A 867 -22.87 14.68 14.24
C PRO A 867 -21.82 13.71 13.65
N GLU A 868 -22.22 12.87 12.70
CA GLU A 868 -21.32 11.95 11.97
C GLU A 868 -20.32 12.69 11.07
N LEU A 869 -20.68 13.85 10.53
CA LEU A 869 -19.79 14.75 9.80
C LEU A 869 -19.03 15.72 10.72
N GLU A 870 -19.42 15.86 12.00
CA GLU A 870 -18.64 16.61 12.99
C GLU A 870 -17.47 15.78 13.52
N ASP A 871 -17.66 14.47 13.71
CA ASP A 871 -16.62 13.54 14.18
C ASP A 871 -15.94 14.05 15.48
N GLY A 872 -16.74 14.58 16.40
CA GLY A 872 -16.26 15.18 17.65
C GLY A 872 -15.58 16.56 17.52
N ALA A 873 -15.68 17.24 16.39
CA ALA A 873 -15.34 18.67 16.28
C ALA A 873 -16.44 19.56 16.87
N GLU A 874 -16.06 20.59 17.60
CA GLU A 874 -16.97 21.47 18.34
C GLU A 874 -17.52 22.60 17.43
N TYR A 875 -18.83 22.62 17.17
CA TYR A 875 -19.47 23.72 16.44
C TYR A 875 -19.61 24.96 17.30
N VAL A 876 -19.07 26.08 16.83
CA VAL A 876 -19.12 27.39 17.49
C VAL A 876 -19.64 28.47 16.53
N ASP A 877 -20.01 29.64 17.06
CA ASP A 877 -20.25 30.83 16.23
C ASP A 877 -18.93 31.41 15.69
N PHE A 878 -19.05 32.35 14.76
CA PHE A 878 -17.91 32.96 14.08
C PHE A 878 -17.00 33.78 15.01
N GLU A 879 -17.55 34.48 16.01
CA GLU A 879 -16.76 35.32 16.91
C GLU A 879 -16.00 34.47 17.93
N THR A 880 -16.66 33.43 18.46
CA THR A 880 -16.05 32.43 19.34
C THR A 880 -14.93 31.66 18.61
N LEU A 881 -15.12 31.26 17.35
CA LEU A 881 -14.06 30.61 16.55
C LEU A 881 -12.78 31.45 16.53
N LEU A 882 -12.91 32.75 16.25
CA LEU A 882 -11.77 33.67 16.14
C LEU A 882 -11.07 33.90 17.49
N LYS A 883 -11.84 34.00 18.59
CA LYS A 883 -11.33 34.19 19.95
C LYS A 883 -10.64 32.94 20.52
N GLU A 884 -11.11 31.75 20.18
CA GLU A 884 -10.60 30.49 20.75
C GLU A 884 -9.50 29.80 19.93
N SER A 885 -9.38 30.09 18.64
CA SER A 885 -8.34 29.52 17.77
C SER A 885 -6.92 29.89 18.22
N ASP A 886 -6.07 28.89 18.49
CA ASP A 886 -4.61 29.08 18.50
C ASP A 886 -4.04 29.00 17.07
N VAL A 887 -4.69 28.19 16.23
CA VAL A 887 -4.50 28.15 14.77
C VAL A 887 -5.86 28.28 14.10
N LEU A 888 -5.97 29.09 13.05
CA LEU A 888 -7.19 29.21 12.22
C LEU A 888 -6.91 28.68 10.80
N SER A 889 -7.76 27.79 10.29
CA SER A 889 -7.68 27.26 8.92
C SER A 889 -8.89 27.69 8.08
N LEU A 890 -8.63 28.33 6.93
CA LEU A 890 -9.64 28.90 6.05
C LEU A 890 -9.96 27.93 4.90
N ASN A 891 -11.22 27.47 4.83
CA ASN A 891 -11.70 26.41 3.94
C ASN A 891 -13.03 26.82 3.24
N LEU A 892 -13.16 28.10 2.89
CA LEU A 892 -14.39 28.68 2.34
C LEU A 892 -14.34 28.84 0.80
N PRO A 893 -15.47 28.65 0.08
CA PRO A 893 -15.59 29.09 -1.31
C PRO A 893 -15.62 30.62 -1.38
N LEU A 894 -14.86 31.20 -2.32
CA LEU A 894 -14.85 32.65 -2.57
C LEU A 894 -16.13 33.10 -3.28
N ASN A 895 -16.82 34.07 -2.69
CA ASN A 895 -18.02 34.71 -3.21
C ASN A 895 -18.20 36.09 -2.53
N PRO A 896 -19.15 36.96 -2.96
CA PRO A 896 -19.31 38.30 -2.39
C PRO A 896 -19.61 38.37 -0.88
N LYS A 897 -19.97 37.26 -0.22
CA LYS A 897 -20.19 37.18 1.23
C LYS A 897 -19.01 36.58 2.01
N THR A 898 -17.98 36.09 1.31
CA THR A 898 -16.77 35.51 1.92
C THR A 898 -15.49 36.24 1.53
N ARG A 899 -15.50 37.10 0.49
CA ARG A 899 -14.38 38.02 0.23
C ARG A 899 -14.12 38.86 1.49
N HIS A 900 -12.86 38.95 1.92
CA HIS A 900 -12.43 39.72 3.09
C HIS A 900 -13.19 39.42 4.40
N ILE A 901 -13.75 38.20 4.54
CA ILE A 901 -14.42 37.78 5.79
C ILE A 901 -13.45 37.73 6.98
N ILE A 902 -12.14 37.58 6.70
CA ILE A 902 -11.06 37.87 7.63
C ILE A 902 -10.38 39.18 7.21
N SER A 903 -10.59 40.26 7.97
CA SER A 903 -9.91 41.55 7.78
C SER A 903 -9.55 42.18 9.14
N ALA A 904 -9.13 43.46 9.17
CA ALA A 904 -8.65 44.14 10.37
C ALA A 904 -9.53 43.95 11.64
N PRO A 905 -10.88 44.01 11.59
CA PRO A 905 -11.72 43.77 12.77
C PRO A 905 -11.62 42.33 13.30
N GLN A 906 -11.51 41.33 12.41
CA GLN A 906 -11.34 39.93 12.81
C GLN A 906 -9.96 39.68 13.41
N PHE A 907 -8.89 40.21 12.80
CA PHE A 907 -7.55 40.13 13.39
C PHE A 907 -7.50 40.77 14.80
N ALA A 908 -8.24 41.87 15.02
CA ALA A 908 -8.27 42.56 16.31
C ALA A 908 -8.89 41.74 17.47
N ILE A 909 -9.76 40.77 17.18
CA ILE A 909 -10.40 39.89 18.20
C ILE A 909 -9.74 38.52 18.35
N MET A 910 -8.86 38.11 17.42
CA MET A 910 -8.09 36.86 17.53
C MET A 910 -7.10 36.88 18.70
N LYS A 911 -6.71 35.69 19.18
CA LYS A 911 -5.62 35.56 20.18
C LYS A 911 -4.33 36.29 19.73
N PRO A 912 -3.65 37.02 20.61
CA PRO A 912 -2.31 37.52 20.34
C PRO A 912 -1.35 36.37 20.03
N GLY A 913 -0.69 36.43 18.87
CA GLY A 913 0.21 35.38 18.40
C GLY A 913 -0.49 34.18 17.74
N ILE A 914 -1.73 34.33 17.26
CA ILE A 914 -2.41 33.31 16.45
C ILE A 914 -1.61 32.96 15.18
N VAL A 915 -1.74 31.71 14.71
CA VAL A 915 -1.26 31.27 13.39
C VAL A 915 -2.45 31.09 12.45
N ILE A 916 -2.32 31.49 11.19
CA ILE A 916 -3.40 31.37 10.20
C ILE A 916 -2.91 30.57 8.99
N VAL A 917 -3.76 29.66 8.49
CA VAL A 917 -3.48 28.85 7.31
C VAL A 917 -4.59 29.06 6.28
N ASN A 918 -4.23 29.39 5.04
CA ASN A 918 -5.17 29.51 3.92
C ASN A 918 -4.73 28.66 2.73
N THR A 919 -5.61 27.75 2.34
CA THR A 919 -5.49 26.80 1.23
C THR A 919 -6.77 26.76 0.37
N ALA A 920 -7.66 27.75 0.55
CA ALA A 920 -8.93 27.86 -0.18
C ALA A 920 -8.84 28.85 -1.35
N ARG A 921 -8.84 30.15 -1.03
CA ARG A 921 -8.64 31.29 -1.95
C ARG A 921 -8.07 32.44 -1.12
N GLY A 922 -7.05 33.17 -1.60
CA GLY A 922 -6.44 34.22 -0.78
C GLY A 922 -7.43 35.32 -0.41
N ALA A 923 -8.19 35.81 -1.39
CA ALA A 923 -9.16 36.90 -1.26
C ALA A 923 -10.32 36.70 -0.25
N VAL A 924 -10.45 35.54 0.43
CA VAL A 924 -11.32 35.45 1.61
C VAL A 924 -10.74 36.19 2.83
N MET A 925 -9.46 36.55 2.76
CA MET A 925 -8.72 37.33 3.72
C MET A 925 -8.18 38.61 3.05
N ASP A 926 -8.17 39.72 3.78
CA ASP A 926 -7.55 40.98 3.36
C ASP A 926 -6.03 40.87 3.55
N GLU A 927 -5.30 40.87 2.44
CA GLU A 927 -3.84 40.61 2.46
C GLU A 927 -3.03 41.79 3.00
N ALA A 928 -3.54 43.02 2.87
CA ALA A 928 -2.91 44.22 3.44
C ALA A 928 -3.12 44.26 4.97
N ALA A 929 -4.35 44.05 5.43
CA ALA A 929 -4.65 43.95 6.86
C ALA A 929 -3.93 42.76 7.53
N LEU A 930 -3.67 41.67 6.80
CA LEU A 930 -2.83 40.57 7.29
C LEU A 930 -1.38 41.01 7.52
N VAL A 931 -0.79 41.80 6.61
CA VAL A 931 0.58 42.32 6.77
C VAL A 931 0.68 43.26 7.97
N ASP A 932 -0.33 44.11 8.20
CA ASP A 932 -0.41 44.92 9.42
C ASP A 932 -0.55 44.06 10.69
N ALA A 933 -1.35 42.99 10.63
CA ALA A 933 -1.53 42.05 11.75
C ALA A 933 -0.26 41.23 12.05
N LEU A 934 0.56 40.92 11.04
CA LEU A 934 1.88 40.30 11.19
C LEU A 934 2.92 41.29 11.75
N THR A 935 2.98 42.52 11.21
CA THR A 935 3.90 43.57 11.65
C THR A 935 3.63 43.98 13.10
N SER A 936 2.37 44.07 13.50
CA SER A 936 1.95 44.31 14.89
C SER A 936 2.06 43.09 15.82
N ARG A 937 2.51 41.93 15.30
CA ARG A 937 2.58 40.63 16.01
C ARG A 937 1.25 40.15 16.61
N ARG A 938 0.11 40.65 16.13
CA ARG A 938 -1.20 40.07 16.41
C ARG A 938 -1.28 38.65 15.84
N VAL A 939 -0.83 38.47 14.61
CA VAL A 939 -0.56 37.18 13.98
C VAL A 939 0.93 36.88 14.15
N ALA A 940 1.28 35.68 14.62
CA ALA A 940 2.67 35.29 14.83
C ALA A 940 3.36 34.85 13.53
N SER A 941 2.63 34.09 12.71
CA SER A 941 3.06 33.46 11.46
C SER A 941 1.83 33.08 10.63
N VAL A 942 1.99 32.91 9.32
CA VAL A 942 0.98 32.29 8.46
C VAL A 942 1.58 31.22 7.56
N GLY A 943 0.75 30.26 7.16
CA GLY A 943 1.01 29.33 6.08
C GLY A 943 0.03 29.56 4.94
N LEU A 944 0.49 30.07 3.80
CA LEU A 944 -0.36 30.42 2.66
C LEU A 944 0.02 29.61 1.43
N ASP A 945 -0.99 29.06 0.77
CA ASP A 945 -0.89 28.51 -0.59
C ASP A 945 -1.54 29.45 -1.63
N VAL A 946 -2.33 30.43 -1.18
CA VAL A 946 -3.26 31.24 -2.00
C VAL A 946 -3.24 32.71 -1.57
N TYR A 947 -3.44 33.62 -2.52
CA TYR A 947 -3.20 35.08 -2.41
C TYR A 947 -4.37 35.90 -2.97
N GLU A 948 -4.47 37.18 -2.63
CA GLU A 948 -5.63 38.00 -3.00
C GLU A 948 -5.70 38.29 -4.52
N ASN A 949 -4.55 38.42 -5.17
CA ASN A 949 -4.41 38.84 -6.57
C ASN A 949 -3.50 37.89 -7.38
N GLU A 950 -3.60 36.58 -7.15
CA GLU A 950 -2.80 35.54 -7.81
C GLU A 950 -2.63 35.76 -9.33
N PRO A 951 -1.40 35.70 -9.88
CA PRO A 951 -0.14 35.28 -9.25
C PRO A 951 0.61 36.39 -8.49
N GLU A 952 0.06 37.59 -8.36
CA GLU A 952 0.69 38.67 -7.58
C GLU A 952 0.55 38.41 -6.07
N ILE A 953 1.64 38.61 -5.32
CA ILE A 953 1.74 38.41 -3.87
C ILE A 953 2.11 39.75 -3.25
N HIS A 954 1.43 40.15 -2.17
CA HIS A 954 1.69 41.41 -1.50
C HIS A 954 3.15 41.48 -1.00
N PRO A 955 3.95 42.52 -1.36
CA PRO A 955 5.39 42.54 -1.08
C PRO A 955 5.75 42.34 0.39
N GLY A 956 4.91 42.84 1.30
CA GLY A 956 5.09 42.68 2.74
C GLY A 956 5.11 41.21 3.23
N LEU A 957 4.43 40.29 2.53
CA LEU A 957 4.52 38.86 2.81
C LEU A 957 5.84 38.27 2.31
N LEU A 958 6.23 38.59 1.07
CA LEU A 958 7.49 38.12 0.47
C LEU A 958 8.73 38.53 1.29
N THR A 959 8.69 39.70 1.95
CA THR A 959 9.77 40.19 2.81
C THR A 959 9.76 39.64 4.24
N ASN A 960 8.74 38.87 4.65
CA ASN A 960 8.57 38.47 6.05
C ASN A 960 9.13 37.07 6.31
N GLU A 961 10.30 36.99 6.96
CA GLU A 961 10.96 35.71 7.30
C GLU A 961 10.14 34.78 8.23
N SER A 962 9.03 35.25 8.82
CA SER A 962 8.15 34.49 9.71
C SER A 962 6.96 33.83 8.99
N VAL A 963 6.77 34.00 7.67
CA VAL A 963 5.64 33.41 6.93
C VAL A 963 6.08 32.31 5.97
N LEU A 964 5.24 31.28 5.82
CA LEU A 964 5.49 30.14 4.95
C LEU A 964 4.58 30.21 3.72
N LEU A 965 5.19 30.31 2.55
CA LEU A 965 4.50 30.60 1.28
C LEU A 965 4.70 29.46 0.28
N LEU A 966 3.61 29.06 -0.38
CA LEU A 966 3.57 28.14 -1.52
C LEU A 966 2.76 28.78 -2.68
N PRO A 967 3.06 28.46 -3.96
CA PRO A 967 2.35 29.00 -5.10
C PRO A 967 1.22 28.06 -5.60
N HIS A 968 0.08 28.03 -4.89
CA HIS A 968 -1.13 27.26 -5.22
C HIS A 968 -0.88 25.76 -5.49
N MET A 969 -0.09 25.13 -4.62
CA MET A 969 0.35 23.74 -4.73
C MET A 969 -0.65 22.72 -4.15
N GLY A 970 -1.77 23.16 -3.58
CA GLY A 970 -2.72 22.36 -2.80
C GLY A 970 -3.33 21.13 -3.49
N THR A 971 -3.36 21.08 -4.83
CA THR A 971 -3.78 19.89 -5.59
C THR A 971 -2.64 19.23 -6.37
N TRP A 972 -1.47 19.89 -6.43
CA TRP A 972 -0.38 19.69 -7.39
C TRP A 972 0.43 18.40 -7.15
N THR A 973 -0.26 17.28 -7.33
CA THR A 973 0.22 15.91 -7.23
C THR A 973 -0.33 15.13 -8.41
N LYS A 974 0.44 14.14 -8.90
CA LYS A 974 0.02 13.36 -10.07
C LYS A 974 -1.32 12.67 -9.82
N GLU A 975 -1.51 12.19 -8.59
CA GLU A 975 -2.68 11.45 -8.13
C GLU A 975 -3.94 12.33 -8.12
N THR A 976 -3.88 13.54 -7.52
CA THR A 976 -5.06 14.42 -7.46
C THR A 976 -5.36 15.09 -8.79
N GLU A 977 -4.37 15.58 -9.54
CA GLU A 977 -4.62 16.16 -10.86
C GLU A 977 -5.22 15.12 -11.83
N THR A 978 -4.73 13.86 -11.80
CA THR A 978 -5.36 12.77 -12.58
C THR A 978 -6.80 12.51 -12.13
N LYS A 979 -7.07 12.36 -10.82
CA LYS A 979 -8.43 12.15 -10.29
C LYS A 979 -9.38 13.29 -10.70
N MET A 980 -8.92 14.53 -10.67
CA MET A 980 -9.72 15.72 -11.01
C MET A 980 -10.02 15.76 -12.52
N GLU A 981 -9.02 15.50 -13.37
CA GLU A 981 -9.25 15.35 -14.82
C GLU A 981 -10.25 14.22 -15.11
N GLU A 982 -10.05 13.02 -14.58
CA GLU A 982 -10.97 11.88 -14.72
C GLU A 982 -12.40 12.22 -14.24
N TRP A 983 -12.54 12.98 -13.16
CA TRP A 983 -13.84 13.38 -12.62
C TRP A 983 -14.55 14.41 -13.52
N ALA A 984 -13.82 15.40 -14.05
CA ALA A 984 -14.37 16.36 -15.00
C ALA A 984 -14.71 15.69 -16.35
N ILE A 985 -13.88 14.77 -16.83
CA ILE A 985 -14.13 13.95 -18.04
C ILE A 985 -15.33 13.00 -17.82
N SER A 986 -15.50 12.46 -16.61
CA SER A 986 -16.68 11.67 -16.21
C SER A 986 -17.97 12.51 -16.29
N ASN A 987 -17.93 13.79 -15.92
CA ASN A 987 -19.06 14.71 -16.12
C ASN A 987 -19.31 14.98 -17.62
N VAL A 988 -18.26 15.21 -18.43
CA VAL A 988 -18.41 15.38 -19.89
C VAL A 988 -19.07 14.16 -20.53
N ARG A 989 -18.65 12.95 -20.13
CA ARG A 989 -19.22 11.69 -20.62
C ARG A 989 -20.71 11.59 -20.32
N MET A 990 -21.13 11.80 -19.07
CA MET A 990 -22.55 11.77 -18.67
C MET A 990 -23.37 12.88 -19.32
N ALA A 991 -22.78 14.07 -19.53
CA ALA A 991 -23.43 15.17 -20.23
C ALA A 991 -23.72 14.82 -21.70
N VAL A 992 -22.81 14.07 -22.35
CA VAL A 992 -22.97 13.56 -23.72
C VAL A 992 -23.95 12.38 -23.78
N THR A 993 -23.81 11.37 -22.92
CA THR A 993 -24.56 10.10 -23.04
C THR A 993 -25.92 10.08 -22.36
N GLU A 994 -26.09 10.83 -21.27
CA GLU A 994 -27.28 10.79 -20.41
C GLU A 994 -27.96 12.17 -20.27
N SER A 995 -27.33 13.24 -20.77
CA SER A 995 -27.72 14.63 -20.49
C SER A 995 -27.80 14.94 -18.98
N LYS A 996 -26.86 14.41 -18.19
CA LYS A 996 -26.74 14.59 -16.74
C LYS A 996 -25.33 14.96 -16.31
N LEU A 997 -25.18 15.42 -15.07
CA LEU A 997 -23.89 15.68 -14.43
C LEU A 997 -23.73 14.75 -13.21
N ARG A 998 -22.49 14.32 -12.95
CA ARG A 998 -22.11 13.55 -11.75
C ARG A 998 -22.03 14.43 -10.50
N SER A 999 -21.64 15.69 -10.68
CA SER A 999 -21.36 16.64 -9.61
C SER A 999 -21.74 18.05 -10.02
N ILE A 1000 -23.04 18.29 -10.19
CA ILE A 1000 -23.60 19.64 -10.40
C ILE A 1000 -23.25 20.56 -9.23
N VAL A 1001 -22.98 21.83 -9.49
CA VAL A 1001 -22.68 22.81 -8.43
C VAL A 1001 -23.90 23.02 -7.51
N PRO A 1002 -23.71 23.18 -6.18
CA PRO A 1002 -24.82 23.28 -5.22
C PRO A 1002 -25.86 24.35 -5.55
N GLU A 1003 -25.44 25.49 -6.12
CA GLU A 1003 -26.31 26.59 -6.53
C GLU A 1003 -27.30 26.21 -7.64
N GLN A 1004 -27.03 25.14 -8.40
CA GLN A 1004 -27.87 24.61 -9.48
C GLN A 1004 -28.52 23.26 -9.14
N THR A 1005 -28.57 22.85 -7.87
CA THR A 1005 -29.15 21.55 -7.46
C THR A 1005 -30.60 21.34 -7.95
N SER A 1006 -31.37 22.42 -8.14
CA SER A 1006 -32.73 22.39 -8.71
C SER A 1006 -32.80 22.14 -10.22
N MET A 1007 -31.66 22.10 -10.92
CA MET A 1007 -31.53 21.85 -12.36
C MET A 1007 -30.96 20.46 -12.70
N ALA A 1008 -30.73 19.58 -11.71
CA ALA A 1008 -29.99 18.32 -11.85
C ALA A 1008 -30.62 17.31 -12.85
#